data_AF-A0A3A5T6F2-F1
#
_entry.id   AF-A0A3A5T6F2-F1
#
_cell.length_a   1.000
_cell.length_b   1.000
_cell.length_c   1.000
_cell.angle_alpha   90.00
_cell.angle_beta   90.00
_cell.angle_gamma   90.00
#
_symmetry.space_group_name_H-M   'P 1'
#
loop_
_entity.id
_entity.type
_entity.pdbx_description
1 polymer ?
#
loop_
_entity_poly.entity_id
_entity_poly.type
_entity_poly.pdbx_seq_one_letter_code
_entity_poly.pdbx_strand_id
1 'polypeptide(L)'
;MGENTLYKRFLPLVILTVGILLQGCKDDVFNPEKVKAAYQDRFPVKNIDPAMDWKMTQQVRVNVSVSEDTGIDYTIRIYDKNPLISRSSAKLLAEGTANNTTVFTTVMDCPSVLTSAFVCRTDAHSRNIVKYVSIQNGQLHAAFGSSPTTTRAAWTRSVSIETYSPEKSEAEITAMLSSAEEIRPNTDFQNGKAYKISKDNIYRNKISKDGMGSDNPAIIIIEGSWEPNGNNMTVERGFEFYVIDGGEIVIPDEHTFTLVQSSRFIVYAGGTIKGNDIELTNASGGSYNYNAGTMEIDDFHVSQGGAFYNCGTVRVDEMNFDSGCKFINQGKAYIGKTDSNITIDNGCYLYAEEFVGTLNMGDTSSAEIEDFGDHSNNYNTQITMGDNSMITVLDEAELSQAQFMGPNNEYALVKINKIEDIGNFSSQGNIHYEVKEIDDDITEDIWWEAKFLDAIKNTEGTISKWGESPITIPAGDCTGEGNTPDESGSETPTDPVSYTYVFEDNFPLVGDYDFNDVVLDVETYYHREKKTNHIKRIQLDVTLAAAGASKPLGVGLRITGINKSDIREVKTGGDDSRFQESFNSSYNKFRYNNVTYMEDSDPSVVIPIAGEVHNVFGVEPGEMVNTGIGVTAKEYTYEVIIELTDQTRTEPLFSKDNLDFFICYQYKSMEQRMEVHLYEFWGYGATAAGTIQQENLDLAGNNTWAICVPYGFRYPKETINVSRTDIPEASAYPEFIYWAQDRTQYTEWYEHPVEENVYR
;
A
#
# COMPACT_ATOMS: atom_id res chain seq x y z
N MET A 1 -63.44 -31.90 56.70
CA MET A 1 -62.84 -33.24 56.65
C MET A 1 -62.68 -33.61 55.18
N GLY A 2 -61.45 -33.93 54.74
CA GLY A 2 -61.09 -34.31 53.35
C GLY A 2 -60.92 -33.10 52.43
N GLU A 3 -59.70 -32.80 51.94
CA GLU A 3 -59.09 -33.29 50.67
C GLU A 3 -59.63 -32.53 49.44
N ASN A 4 -58.86 -32.08 48.44
CA ASN A 4 -57.48 -32.34 48.01
C ASN A 4 -56.99 -31.20 47.08
N THR A 5 -55.69 -30.95 47.09
CA THR A 5 -54.98 -29.89 46.34
C THR A 5 -54.31 -30.43 45.06
N LEU A 6 -54.10 -29.53 44.10
CA LEU A 6 -53.37 -29.64 42.82
C LEU A 6 -52.13 -30.56 42.78
N TYR A 7 -51.91 -31.21 41.62
CA TYR A 7 -50.59 -31.58 41.08
C TYR A 7 -50.58 -31.50 39.54
N LYS A 8 -49.73 -30.66 38.94
CA LYS A 8 -49.21 -30.82 37.57
C LYS A 8 -47.70 -31.11 37.70
N ARG A 9 -47.27 -32.21 37.07
CA ARG A 9 -45.93 -32.79 37.16
C ARG A 9 -44.95 -32.17 36.16
N PHE A 10 -43.78 -31.80 36.66
CA PHE A 10 -42.50 -31.61 35.97
C PHE A 10 -41.59 -32.82 36.31
N LEU A 11 -40.84 -33.38 35.34
CA LEU A 11 -39.50 -34.02 35.41
C LEU A 11 -39.18 -34.73 34.06
N PRO A 12 -37.90 -35.00 33.67
CA PRO A 12 -36.78 -35.51 34.49
C PRO A 12 -35.47 -34.68 34.38
N LEU A 13 -34.92 -34.11 35.46
CA LEU A 13 -33.82 -34.65 36.30
C LEU A 13 -33.02 -35.83 35.71
N VAL A 14 -31.76 -35.57 35.33
CA VAL A 14 -30.68 -36.57 35.28
C VAL A 14 -29.70 -36.22 36.41
N ILE A 15 -29.81 -36.95 37.53
CA ILE A 15 -28.82 -36.97 38.60
C ILE A 15 -27.82 -38.07 38.25
N LEU A 16 -26.56 -37.72 38.01
CA LEU A 16 -25.47 -38.69 37.94
C LEU A 16 -24.97 -39.00 39.36
N THR A 17 -25.51 -40.06 39.95
CA THR A 17 -25.03 -40.61 41.23
C THR A 17 -23.66 -41.28 41.05
N VAL A 18 -22.59 -40.68 41.56
CA VAL A 18 -21.32 -41.38 41.81
C VAL A 18 -21.39 -41.99 43.21
N GLY A 19 -21.46 -43.32 43.29
CA GLY A 19 -21.47 -44.06 44.54
C GLY A 19 -20.10 -44.00 45.23
N ILE A 20 -20.05 -43.42 46.42
CA ILE A 20 -18.91 -43.51 47.34
C ILE A 20 -19.12 -44.78 48.19
N LEU A 21 -18.29 -45.80 47.95
CA LEU A 21 -18.07 -46.90 48.89
C LEU A 21 -16.91 -46.54 49.80
N LEU A 22 -17.18 -46.45 51.09
CA LEU A 22 -16.18 -46.39 52.18
C LEU A 22 -15.51 -47.76 52.33
N GLN A 23 -14.19 -47.84 52.15
CA GLN A 23 -13.29 -48.73 52.92
C GLN A 23 -11.79 -48.42 52.69
N GLY A 24 -11.14 -48.00 53.79
CA GLY A 24 -9.73 -48.16 54.21
C GLY A 24 -8.56 -48.38 53.24
N CYS A 25 -7.58 -47.47 53.38
CA CYS A 25 -6.13 -47.58 53.18
C CYS A 25 -5.53 -47.65 51.77
N LYS A 26 -4.86 -46.53 51.43
CA LYS A 26 -3.64 -46.37 50.63
C LYS A 26 -3.57 -47.17 49.33
N ASP A 27 -3.90 -46.48 48.24
CA ASP A 27 -3.16 -46.49 46.97
C ASP A 27 -3.50 -45.18 46.21
N ASP A 28 -2.53 -44.64 45.47
CA ASP A 28 -2.55 -43.32 44.81
C ASP A 28 -3.80 -43.04 43.96
N VAL A 29 -4.47 -41.90 44.24
CA VAL A 29 -5.74 -41.47 43.60
C VAL A 29 -5.50 -40.80 42.23
N PHE A 30 -4.26 -40.71 41.76
CA PHE A 30 -3.89 -40.16 40.46
C PHE A 30 -3.55 -41.30 39.50
N ASN A 31 -4.29 -41.41 38.39
CA ASN A 31 -4.00 -42.35 37.31
C ASN A 31 -3.56 -41.56 36.06
N PRO A 32 -2.26 -41.45 35.78
CA PRO A 32 -1.72 -40.68 34.66
C PRO A 32 -2.29 -41.09 33.30
N GLU A 33 -2.53 -42.40 33.09
CA GLU A 33 -3.06 -42.90 31.81
C GLU A 33 -4.49 -42.43 31.56
N LYS A 34 -5.33 -42.42 32.61
CA LYS A 34 -6.71 -41.91 32.50
C LYS A 34 -6.75 -40.40 32.27
N VAL A 35 -5.85 -39.66 32.92
CA VAL A 35 -5.74 -38.20 32.76
C VAL A 35 -5.28 -37.87 31.33
N LYS A 36 -4.22 -38.52 30.85
CA LYS A 36 -3.73 -38.38 29.48
C LYS A 36 -4.81 -38.74 28.44
N ALA A 37 -5.51 -39.86 28.65
CA ALA A 37 -6.61 -40.25 27.77
C ALA A 37 -7.75 -39.22 27.74
N ALA A 38 -8.09 -38.61 28.89
CA ALA A 38 -9.12 -37.57 28.95
C ALA A 38 -8.71 -36.31 28.18
N TYR A 39 -7.46 -35.85 28.35
CA TYR A 39 -6.93 -34.73 27.57
C TYR A 39 -6.94 -35.01 26.06
N GLN A 40 -6.49 -36.20 25.66
CA GLN A 40 -6.46 -36.62 24.25
C GLN A 40 -7.86 -36.79 23.65
N ASP A 41 -8.85 -37.20 24.44
CA ASP A 41 -10.23 -37.38 24.00
C ASP A 41 -10.96 -36.05 23.83
N ARG A 42 -10.76 -35.11 24.78
CA ARG A 42 -11.56 -33.88 24.87
C ARG A 42 -10.99 -32.67 24.14
N PHE A 43 -9.67 -32.61 23.92
CA PHE A 43 -9.11 -31.51 23.13
C PHE A 43 -9.64 -31.54 21.68
N PRO A 44 -10.02 -30.39 21.08
CA PRO A 44 -10.69 -30.36 19.78
C PRO A 44 -9.85 -30.97 18.64
N VAL A 45 -8.52 -30.84 18.74
CA VAL A 45 -7.58 -31.22 17.68
C VAL A 45 -6.95 -32.56 18.00
N LYS A 46 -6.98 -33.48 17.03
CA LYS A 46 -6.21 -34.73 17.10
C LYS A 46 -4.96 -34.60 16.23
N ASN A 47 -3.84 -35.16 16.68
CA ASN A 47 -2.53 -35.13 15.99
C ASN A 47 -2.01 -33.70 15.76
N ILE A 48 -1.89 -32.92 16.85
CA ILE A 48 -1.30 -31.58 16.84
C ILE A 48 0.11 -31.65 16.23
N ASP A 49 0.47 -30.68 15.39
CA ASP A 49 1.83 -30.53 14.88
C ASP A 49 2.83 -30.57 16.05
N PRO A 50 3.83 -31.46 16.05
CA PRO A 50 4.85 -31.51 17.10
C PRO A 50 5.60 -30.19 17.32
N ALA A 51 5.64 -29.32 16.30
CA ALA A 51 6.23 -27.99 16.34
C ALA A 51 5.21 -26.86 16.57
N MET A 52 3.95 -27.18 16.86
CA MET A 52 2.94 -26.18 17.20
C MET A 52 3.34 -25.42 18.45
N ASP A 53 3.37 -24.09 18.33
CA ASP A 53 3.67 -23.13 19.40
C ASP A 53 2.45 -22.27 19.78
N TRP A 54 1.31 -22.48 19.09
CA TRP A 54 0.06 -21.74 19.25
C TRP A 54 0.17 -20.23 19.02
N LYS A 55 1.23 -19.81 18.32
CA LYS A 55 1.59 -18.40 18.14
C LYS A 55 1.16 -17.90 16.77
N MET A 56 0.43 -16.78 16.76
CA MET A 56 -0.07 -16.12 15.53
C MET A 56 0.62 -14.78 15.27
N THR A 57 1.75 -14.53 15.93
CA THR A 57 2.47 -13.26 15.85
C THR A 57 3.95 -13.50 15.59
N GLN A 58 4.61 -12.46 15.11
CA GLN A 58 6.04 -12.44 14.90
C GLN A 58 6.61 -11.06 15.25
N GLN A 59 7.89 -11.06 15.61
CA GLN A 59 8.66 -9.83 15.72
C GLN A 59 9.35 -9.53 14.39
N VAL A 60 9.27 -8.29 13.94
CA VAL A 60 9.94 -7.80 12.73
C VAL A 60 10.89 -6.67 13.09
N ARG A 61 12.15 -6.78 12.65
CA ARG A 61 13.14 -5.70 12.76
C ARG A 61 12.92 -4.70 11.63
N VAL A 62 12.75 -3.44 12.00
CA VAL A 62 12.42 -2.33 11.10
C VAL A 62 13.65 -1.44 10.92
N ASN A 63 13.88 -1.03 9.67
CA ASN A 63 14.82 0.02 9.32
C ASN A 63 14.20 0.93 8.24
N VAL A 64 13.90 2.17 8.60
CA VAL A 64 13.37 3.17 7.69
C VAL A 64 14.29 4.39 7.65
N SER A 65 14.79 4.70 6.47
CA SER A 65 15.65 5.86 6.23
C SER A 65 14.94 6.92 5.38
N VAL A 66 15.25 8.19 5.63
CA VAL A 66 14.73 9.32 4.85
C VAL A 66 15.90 10.20 4.44
N SER A 67 16.11 10.37 3.14
CA SER A 67 17.20 11.15 2.54
C SER A 67 16.63 12.29 1.71
N GLU A 68 15.93 13.20 2.37
CA GLU A 68 15.22 14.33 1.75
C GLU A 68 15.69 15.65 2.39
N ASP A 69 14.77 16.55 2.76
CA ASP A 69 15.09 17.85 3.32
C ASP A 69 15.99 17.79 4.55
N THR A 70 17.05 18.60 4.54
CA THR A 70 18.05 18.62 5.60
C THR A 70 17.48 19.20 6.90
N GLY A 71 17.56 18.41 7.98
CA GLY A 71 17.14 18.85 9.32
C GLY A 71 15.64 18.89 9.55
N ILE A 72 14.85 18.36 8.62
CA ILE A 72 13.40 18.18 8.78
C ILE A 72 13.12 16.78 9.33
N ASP A 73 12.36 16.74 10.42
CA ASP A 73 11.89 15.51 11.04
C ASP A 73 10.60 15.03 10.36
N TYR A 74 10.58 13.79 9.90
CA TYR A 74 9.43 13.14 9.31
C TYR A 74 8.83 12.12 10.28
N THR A 75 7.51 12.06 10.35
CA THR A 75 6.84 10.98 11.08
C THR A 75 6.83 9.74 10.21
N ILE A 76 7.25 8.61 10.77
CA ILE A 76 7.22 7.30 10.12
C ILE A 76 6.16 6.46 10.81
N ARG A 77 5.23 5.92 10.03
CA ARG A 77 4.22 4.95 10.49
C ARG A 77 4.23 3.72 9.61
N ILE A 78 4.03 2.56 10.22
CA ILE A 78 3.98 1.28 9.52
C ILE A 78 2.63 0.64 9.76
N TYR A 79 1.98 0.18 8.68
CA TYR A 79 0.63 -0.35 8.71
C TYR A 79 0.54 -1.74 8.06
N ASP A 80 -0.46 -2.50 8.48
CA ASP A 80 -0.83 -3.80 7.92
C ASP A 80 -1.58 -3.69 6.57
N LYS A 81 -2.37 -2.62 6.38
CA LYS A 81 -3.15 -2.32 5.17
C LYS A 81 -2.87 -0.91 4.64
N ASN A 82 -3.37 -0.59 3.44
CA ASN A 82 -3.16 0.72 2.83
C ASN A 82 -3.81 1.82 3.71
N PRO A 83 -3.01 2.75 4.30
CA PRO A 83 -3.54 3.78 5.19
C PRO A 83 -4.18 4.96 4.45
N LEU A 84 -4.06 5.03 3.12
CA LEU A 84 -4.54 6.17 2.32
C LEU A 84 -6.01 6.05 1.90
N ILE A 85 -6.59 4.86 1.96
CA ILE A 85 -8.00 4.63 1.62
C ILE A 85 -8.89 5.47 2.56
N SER A 86 -9.90 6.16 2.01
CA SER A 86 -10.79 7.08 2.75
C SER A 86 -11.38 6.48 4.05
N ARG A 87 -11.76 5.19 4.03
CA ARG A 87 -12.21 4.42 5.20
C ARG A 87 -11.25 3.29 5.57
N SER A 88 -9.95 3.56 5.53
CA SER A 88 -8.94 2.56 5.81
C SER A 88 -9.15 1.90 7.16
N SER A 89 -9.21 0.57 7.16
CA SER A 89 -9.19 -0.25 8.38
C SER A 89 -7.77 -0.56 8.85
N ALA A 90 -6.75 0.12 8.31
CA ALA A 90 -5.36 -0.13 8.62
C ALA A 90 -5.06 0.09 10.11
N LYS A 91 -4.24 -0.79 10.66
CA LYS A 91 -3.77 -0.76 12.04
C LYS A 91 -2.30 -0.41 12.09
N LEU A 92 -1.94 0.43 13.05
CA LEU A 92 -0.60 0.91 13.29
C LEU A 92 0.24 -0.20 13.95
N LEU A 93 1.34 -0.57 13.29
CA LEU A 93 2.31 -1.57 13.77
C LEU A 93 3.46 -0.91 14.51
N ALA A 94 3.93 0.25 14.03
CA ALA A 94 4.99 1.03 14.66
C ALA A 94 4.93 2.50 14.24
N GLU A 95 5.34 3.38 15.15
CA GLU A 95 5.53 4.80 14.90
C GLU A 95 6.90 5.27 15.41
N GLY A 96 7.49 6.22 14.69
CA GLY A 96 8.66 6.97 15.12
C GLY A 96 8.95 8.15 14.22
N THR A 97 10.20 8.61 14.23
CA THR A 97 10.66 9.75 13.45
C THR A 97 11.94 9.39 12.69
N ALA A 98 12.08 9.87 11.46
CA ALA A 98 13.30 9.75 10.68
C ALA A 98 13.64 11.08 10.01
N ASN A 99 14.92 11.30 9.73
CA ASN A 99 15.41 12.44 8.97
C ASN A 99 16.71 12.05 8.25
N ASN A 100 17.32 13.00 7.54
CA ASN A 100 18.55 12.80 6.77
C ASN A 100 19.79 12.35 7.59
N THR A 101 19.72 12.38 8.92
CA THR A 101 20.80 11.94 9.83
C THR A 101 20.37 10.85 10.81
N THR A 102 19.07 10.61 10.95
CA THR A 102 18.48 9.72 11.96
C THR A 102 17.58 8.72 11.25
N VAL A 103 17.99 7.46 11.29
CA VAL A 103 17.20 6.32 10.77
C VAL A 103 16.23 5.87 11.85
N PHE A 104 14.99 5.56 11.47
CA PHE A 104 14.05 4.91 12.36
C PHE A 104 14.33 3.40 12.42
N THR A 105 14.85 2.94 13.56
CA THR A 105 15.09 1.52 13.84
C THR A 105 14.29 1.08 15.06
N THR A 106 13.59 -0.05 14.93
CA THR A 106 12.82 -0.65 16.02
C THR A 106 12.60 -2.14 15.78
N VAL A 107 12.03 -2.82 16.77
CA VAL A 107 11.30 -4.08 16.60
C VAL A 107 9.82 -3.75 16.69
N MET A 108 9.00 -4.33 15.81
CA MET A 108 7.54 -4.26 15.87
C MET A 108 6.96 -5.68 16.02
N ASP A 109 5.83 -5.79 16.72
CA ASP A 109 5.03 -7.00 16.72
C ASP A 109 3.99 -6.90 15.61
N CYS A 110 3.80 -7.98 14.85
CA CYS A 110 2.73 -8.06 13.85
C CYS A 110 2.19 -9.50 13.74
N PRO A 111 1.05 -9.72 13.10
CA PRO A 111 0.57 -11.06 12.79
C PRO A 111 1.58 -11.86 11.96
N SER A 112 1.67 -13.16 12.22
CA SER A 112 2.61 -14.06 11.52
C SER A 112 2.27 -14.23 10.04
N VAL A 113 1.01 -14.02 9.66
CA VAL A 113 0.53 -14.04 8.26
C VAL A 113 1.00 -12.84 7.45
N LEU A 114 1.36 -11.75 8.11
CA LEU A 114 1.74 -10.51 7.44
C LEU A 114 3.10 -10.69 6.75
N THR A 115 3.09 -10.75 5.42
CA THR A 115 4.30 -10.91 4.60
C THR A 115 4.81 -9.59 4.02
N SER A 116 4.04 -8.52 4.13
CA SER A 116 4.31 -7.19 3.58
C SER A 116 3.61 -6.13 4.40
N ALA A 117 4.08 -4.88 4.37
CA ALA A 117 3.49 -3.78 5.12
C ALA A 117 3.61 -2.46 4.36
N PHE A 118 2.82 -1.48 4.78
CA PHE A 118 2.80 -0.14 4.23
C PHE A 118 3.61 0.79 5.12
N VAL A 119 4.71 1.33 4.60
CA VAL A 119 5.54 2.30 5.31
C VAL A 119 5.14 3.69 4.82
N CYS A 120 4.63 4.50 5.73
CA CYS A 120 4.18 5.86 5.48
C CYS A 120 5.19 6.87 6.03
N ARG A 121 5.57 7.84 5.21
CA ARG A 121 6.33 9.03 5.60
C ARG A 121 5.39 10.22 5.55
N THR A 122 5.24 10.91 6.67
CA THR A 122 4.40 12.11 6.82
C THR A 122 5.27 13.33 7.10
N ASP A 123 5.05 14.42 6.36
CA ASP A 123 5.78 15.68 6.55
C ASP A 123 5.07 16.69 7.47
N ALA A 124 5.65 17.88 7.60
CA ALA A 124 5.15 18.96 8.45
C ALA A 124 3.80 19.54 8.00
N HIS A 125 3.38 19.29 6.76
CA HIS A 125 2.07 19.68 6.23
C HIS A 125 1.06 18.52 6.32
N SER A 126 1.39 17.44 7.02
CA SER A 126 0.58 16.21 7.09
C SER A 126 0.41 15.47 5.76
N ARG A 127 1.24 15.74 4.75
CA ARG A 127 1.19 15.01 3.47
C ARG A 127 1.83 13.64 3.62
N ASN A 128 1.19 12.63 3.03
CA ASN A 128 1.60 11.23 3.18
C ASN A 128 2.07 10.64 1.85
N ILE A 129 3.27 10.06 1.86
CA ILE A 129 3.73 9.14 0.81
C ILE A 129 3.94 7.76 1.42
N VAL A 130 3.51 6.72 0.70
CA VAL A 130 3.50 5.34 1.18
C VAL A 130 4.26 4.43 0.24
N LYS A 131 5.10 3.56 0.82
CA LYS A 131 5.74 2.44 0.13
C LYS A 131 5.15 1.12 0.60
N TYR A 132 4.89 0.21 -0.34
CA TYR A 132 4.53 -1.17 -0.04
C TYR A 132 5.77 -2.06 -0.08
N VAL A 133 6.11 -2.69 1.05
CA VAL A 133 7.40 -3.39 1.21
C VAL A 133 7.20 -4.80 1.77
N SER A 134 8.04 -5.73 1.34
CA SER A 134 8.07 -7.10 1.86
C SER A 134 8.70 -7.18 3.25
N ILE A 135 8.17 -8.08 4.07
CA ILE A 135 8.85 -8.60 5.27
C ILE A 135 9.63 -9.84 4.84
N GLN A 136 10.96 -9.79 4.93
CA GLN A 136 11.82 -10.90 4.53
C GLN A 136 12.74 -11.28 5.69
N ASN A 137 12.73 -12.56 6.07
CA ASN A 137 13.56 -13.09 7.17
C ASN A 137 13.40 -12.31 8.49
N GLY A 138 12.17 -11.89 8.81
CA GLY A 138 11.88 -11.10 10.01
C GLY A 138 12.43 -9.66 9.96
N GLN A 139 12.68 -9.12 8.77
CA GLN A 139 13.14 -7.75 8.57
C GLN A 139 12.26 -7.00 7.57
N LEU A 140 12.11 -5.71 7.81
CA LEU A 140 11.44 -4.75 6.93
C LEU A 140 12.38 -3.56 6.72
N HIS A 141 12.65 -3.23 5.46
CA HIS A 141 13.52 -2.13 5.07
C HIS A 141 12.78 -1.20 4.11
N ALA A 142 12.86 0.10 4.37
CA ALA A 142 12.33 1.13 3.47
C ALA A 142 13.26 2.35 3.41
N ALA A 143 13.28 3.02 2.27
CA ALA A 143 14.04 4.25 2.07
C ALA A 143 13.19 5.25 1.29
N PHE A 144 13.13 6.48 1.79
CA PHE A 144 12.53 7.63 1.12
C PHE A 144 13.63 8.61 0.70
N GLY A 145 13.42 9.28 -0.43
CA GLY A 145 14.42 10.15 -1.05
C GLY A 145 15.66 9.41 -1.57
N SER A 146 16.60 10.17 -2.12
CA SER A 146 17.80 9.67 -2.75
C SER A 146 18.99 9.78 -1.78
N SER A 147 19.52 8.65 -1.31
CA SER A 147 20.69 8.64 -0.42
C SER A 147 21.93 9.24 -1.10
N PRO A 148 22.65 10.18 -0.46
CA PRO A 148 23.89 10.77 -1.03
C PRO A 148 25.05 9.77 -1.23
N THR A 149 24.93 8.52 -0.78
CA THR A 149 26.07 7.66 -0.41
C THR A 149 26.33 6.42 -1.26
N THR A 150 25.64 6.18 -2.37
CA THR A 150 26.15 5.19 -3.35
C THR A 150 27.04 5.86 -4.39
N THR A 151 28.34 5.87 -4.12
CA THR A 151 29.43 6.00 -5.12
C THR A 151 29.51 4.76 -6.03
N ARG A 152 28.36 4.24 -6.47
CA ARG A 152 28.31 3.61 -7.80
C ARG A 152 28.18 4.77 -8.76
N ALA A 153 28.90 4.77 -9.88
CA ALA A 153 28.68 5.76 -10.92
C ALA A 153 27.19 5.73 -11.28
N ALA A 154 26.42 6.65 -10.68
CA ALA A 154 25.02 6.82 -10.97
C ALA A 154 25.01 7.30 -12.41
N TRP A 155 24.61 6.41 -13.32
CA TRP A 155 24.26 6.81 -14.66
C TRP A 155 23.08 7.76 -14.49
N THR A 156 23.35 9.06 -14.58
CA THR A 156 22.33 10.10 -14.63
C THR A 156 21.41 9.75 -15.80
N ARG A 157 20.20 9.31 -15.50
CA ARG A 157 19.14 9.19 -16.50
C ARG A 157 18.39 10.51 -16.55
N SER A 158 19.08 11.57 -16.98
CA SER A 158 18.39 12.72 -17.55
C SER A 158 17.80 12.25 -18.86
N VAL A 159 16.49 12.37 -19.05
CA VAL A 159 15.87 12.02 -20.33
C VAL A 159 16.05 13.23 -21.25
N SER A 160 17.22 13.31 -21.88
CA SER A 160 17.50 14.35 -22.85
C SER A 160 16.75 14.03 -24.14
N ILE A 161 15.72 14.81 -24.44
CA ILE A 161 15.02 14.74 -25.72
C ILE A 161 15.85 15.45 -26.78
N GLU A 162 15.95 14.84 -27.97
CA GLU A 162 16.76 15.37 -29.06
C GLU A 162 16.24 16.75 -29.52
N THR A 163 17.14 17.63 -29.93
CA THR A 163 16.80 18.92 -30.54
C THR A 163 17.34 18.95 -31.97
N TYR A 164 16.63 19.65 -32.86
CA TYR A 164 17.06 19.87 -34.22
C TYR A 164 16.92 21.34 -34.58
N SER A 165 17.89 21.84 -35.34
CA SER A 165 17.84 23.16 -35.96
C SER A 165 18.07 22.97 -37.46
N PRO A 166 17.19 23.49 -38.33
CA PRO A 166 17.35 23.39 -39.77
C PRO A 166 18.71 23.90 -40.27
N GLU A 167 19.26 23.29 -41.32
CA GLU A 167 20.61 23.62 -41.82
C GLU A 167 20.70 25.03 -42.39
N LYS A 168 19.58 25.55 -42.93
CA LYS A 168 19.43 26.94 -43.33
C LYS A 168 18.65 27.66 -42.24
N SER A 169 19.10 28.83 -41.83
CA SER A 169 18.37 29.69 -40.90
C SER A 169 17.25 30.45 -41.60
N GLU A 170 16.25 30.90 -40.83
CA GLU A 170 15.17 31.75 -41.33
C GLU A 170 15.71 33.03 -42.00
N ALA A 171 16.77 33.62 -41.44
CA ALA A 171 17.41 34.81 -42.01
C ALA A 171 18.06 34.53 -43.38
N GLU A 172 18.67 33.36 -43.57
CA GLU A 172 19.23 32.95 -44.85
C GLU A 172 18.13 32.74 -45.90
N ILE A 173 17.04 32.07 -45.52
CA ILE A 173 15.88 31.87 -46.40
C ILE A 173 15.22 33.20 -46.77
N THR A 174 15.03 34.09 -45.79
CA THR A 174 14.47 35.42 -46.03
C THR A 174 15.35 36.25 -46.97
N ALA A 175 16.67 36.18 -46.83
CA ALA A 175 17.60 36.87 -47.74
C ALA A 175 17.48 36.38 -49.20
N MET A 176 17.13 35.10 -49.41
CA MET A 176 16.94 34.53 -50.75
C MET A 176 15.73 35.11 -51.49
N LEU A 177 14.70 35.63 -50.80
CA LEU A 177 13.48 36.19 -51.40
C LEU A 177 13.74 37.26 -52.47
N SER A 178 14.81 38.04 -52.31
CA SER A 178 15.21 39.10 -53.25
C SER A 178 15.65 38.56 -54.61
N SER A 179 16.15 37.32 -54.65
CA SER A 179 16.67 36.64 -55.85
C SER A 179 15.83 35.45 -56.32
N ALA A 180 14.89 34.98 -55.48
CA ALA A 180 14.02 33.85 -55.79
C ALA A 180 13.03 34.19 -56.92
N GLU A 181 12.81 33.23 -57.82
CA GLU A 181 11.87 33.39 -58.93
C GLU A 181 10.42 33.20 -58.46
N GLU A 182 9.53 34.11 -58.84
CA GLU A 182 8.10 33.95 -58.55
C GLU A 182 7.53 32.72 -59.26
N ILE A 183 6.90 31.82 -58.51
CA ILE A 183 6.24 30.65 -59.07
C ILE A 183 5.04 31.10 -59.91
N ARG A 184 4.92 30.54 -61.11
CA ARG A 184 3.84 30.79 -62.07
C ARG A 184 3.30 29.46 -62.56
N PRO A 185 2.11 29.43 -63.16
CA PRO A 185 1.63 28.22 -63.83
C PRO A 185 2.68 27.71 -64.84
N ASN A 186 3.04 26.43 -64.74
CA ASN A 186 4.06 25.75 -65.55
C ASN A 186 5.52 26.21 -65.31
N THR A 187 5.87 26.72 -64.13
CA THR A 187 7.27 26.93 -63.74
C THR A 187 8.09 25.64 -63.91
N ASP A 188 9.22 25.73 -64.63
CA ASP A 188 10.16 24.62 -64.78
C ASP A 188 11.13 24.60 -63.58
N PHE A 189 10.87 23.71 -62.62
CA PHE A 189 11.68 23.60 -61.40
C PHE A 189 13.08 23.03 -61.70
N GLN A 190 14.11 23.60 -61.08
CA GLN A 190 15.51 23.22 -61.30
C GLN A 190 16.21 22.98 -59.96
N ASN A 191 17.04 21.93 -59.90
CA ASN A 191 17.88 21.62 -58.75
C ASN A 191 18.70 22.84 -58.30
N GLY A 192 18.67 23.14 -57.00
CA GLY A 192 19.42 24.23 -56.36
C GLY A 192 18.92 25.64 -56.63
N LYS A 193 17.85 25.81 -57.41
CA LYS A 193 17.26 27.12 -57.69
C LYS A 193 16.18 27.44 -56.65
N ALA A 194 16.14 28.70 -56.23
CA ALA A 194 15.15 29.23 -55.31
C ALA A 194 13.95 29.85 -56.04
N TYR A 195 12.76 29.50 -55.57
CA TYR A 195 11.48 29.98 -56.04
C TYR A 195 10.66 30.49 -54.85
N LYS A 196 9.67 31.34 -55.12
CA LYS A 196 8.81 31.87 -54.07
C LYS A 196 7.34 32.03 -54.46
N ILE A 197 6.50 32.00 -53.44
CA ILE A 197 5.14 32.55 -53.46
C ILE A 197 5.20 33.82 -52.63
N SER A 198 5.17 34.99 -53.28
CA SER A 198 5.31 36.27 -52.58
C SER A 198 4.12 36.53 -51.64
N LYS A 199 4.36 37.38 -50.64
CA LYS A 199 3.31 37.90 -49.75
C LYS A 199 2.05 38.34 -50.51
N ASP A 200 0.89 38.06 -49.91
CA ASP A 200 -0.45 38.37 -50.44
C ASP A 200 -0.84 37.60 -51.73
N ASN A 201 0.03 36.73 -52.27
CA ASN A 201 -0.31 35.86 -53.40
C ASN A 201 -0.84 34.51 -52.93
N ILE A 202 -1.79 33.95 -53.68
CA ILE A 202 -2.25 32.56 -53.52
C ILE A 202 -1.89 31.77 -54.78
N TYR A 203 -1.09 30.72 -54.62
CA TYR A 203 -0.75 29.79 -55.70
C TYR A 203 -1.62 28.53 -55.62
N ARG A 204 -2.25 28.13 -56.74
CA ARG A 204 -3.26 27.05 -56.76
C ARG A 204 -2.93 25.84 -57.64
N ASN A 205 -1.73 25.77 -58.21
CA ASN A 205 -1.32 24.64 -59.04
C ASN A 205 -0.38 23.70 -58.28
N LYS A 206 -0.11 22.52 -58.86
CA LYS A 206 0.86 21.55 -58.33
C LYS A 206 2.28 22.13 -58.32
N ILE A 207 3.04 21.84 -57.26
CA ILE A 207 4.49 22.06 -57.17
C ILE A 207 5.16 20.68 -57.16
N SER A 208 5.55 20.16 -58.31
CA SER A 208 6.28 18.88 -58.43
C SER A 208 6.92 18.78 -59.82
N LYS A 209 8.00 18.00 -59.94
CA LYS A 209 8.68 17.71 -61.21
C LYS A 209 9.36 16.35 -61.20
N ASP A 210 9.13 15.56 -62.24
CA ASP A 210 9.79 14.27 -62.42
C ASP A 210 11.29 14.40 -62.73
N GLY A 211 12.07 13.45 -62.25
CA GLY A 211 13.49 13.31 -62.61
C GLY A 211 14.43 14.30 -61.89
N MET A 212 13.95 15.03 -60.89
CA MET A 212 14.81 15.83 -60.03
C MET A 212 15.81 14.97 -59.25
N GLY A 213 16.97 15.55 -58.93
CA GLY A 213 18.03 14.91 -58.15
C GLY A 213 17.97 15.29 -56.67
N SER A 214 18.41 14.40 -55.78
CA SER A 214 18.28 14.58 -54.33
C SER A 214 19.35 15.48 -53.69
N ASP A 215 20.57 15.53 -54.25
CA ASP A 215 21.72 16.19 -53.60
C ASP A 215 21.66 17.72 -53.60
N ASN A 216 20.77 18.32 -54.41
CA ASN A 216 20.65 19.77 -54.55
C ASN A 216 19.20 20.13 -54.88
N PRO A 217 18.28 20.06 -53.89
CA PRO A 217 16.85 20.23 -54.11
C PRO A 217 16.49 21.64 -54.59
N ALA A 218 15.34 21.80 -55.23
CA ALA A 218 14.75 23.11 -55.46
C ALA A 218 14.25 23.69 -54.13
N ILE A 219 14.48 24.98 -53.91
CA ILE A 219 14.07 25.69 -52.69
C ILE A 219 12.77 26.43 -52.99
N ILE A 220 11.71 26.12 -52.27
CA ILE A 220 10.38 26.74 -52.39
C ILE A 220 10.12 27.57 -51.14
N ILE A 221 10.13 28.89 -51.26
CA ILE A 221 9.90 29.82 -50.15
C ILE A 221 8.46 30.33 -50.19
N ILE A 222 7.70 30.10 -49.14
CA ILE A 222 6.28 30.47 -49.06
C ILE A 222 6.13 31.63 -48.07
N GLU A 223 5.89 32.83 -48.62
CA GLU A 223 5.55 34.06 -47.89
C GLU A 223 4.07 34.45 -48.08
N GLY A 224 3.44 33.97 -49.16
CA GLY A 224 2.00 34.01 -49.40
C GLY A 224 1.33 32.68 -49.02
N SER A 225 0.39 32.19 -49.84
CA SER A 225 -0.32 30.92 -49.59
C SER A 225 -0.21 29.94 -50.75
N TRP A 226 -0.03 28.65 -50.46
CA TRP A 226 -0.15 27.55 -51.42
C TRP A 226 -1.43 26.74 -51.12
N GLU A 227 -2.40 26.81 -52.03
CA GLU A 227 -3.73 26.18 -51.90
C GLU A 227 -4.08 25.45 -53.21
N PRO A 228 -3.49 24.27 -53.49
CA PRO A 228 -3.72 23.59 -54.75
C PRO A 228 -5.19 23.16 -54.92
N ASN A 229 -5.84 23.60 -55.99
CA ASN A 229 -7.24 23.27 -56.25
C ASN A 229 -7.37 21.90 -56.93
N GLY A 230 -7.86 20.88 -56.21
CA GLY A 230 -8.35 19.60 -56.79
C GLY A 230 -7.28 18.72 -57.47
N ASN A 231 -6.01 18.87 -57.10
CA ASN A 231 -4.91 18.02 -57.57
C ASN A 231 -4.29 17.30 -56.37
N ASN A 232 -3.91 16.02 -56.54
CA ASN A 232 -3.10 15.32 -55.53
C ASN A 232 -1.85 16.14 -55.20
N MET A 233 -1.64 16.45 -53.92
CA MET A 233 -0.50 17.23 -53.42
C MET A 233 0.78 16.40 -53.30
N THR A 234 0.95 15.38 -54.16
CA THR A 234 2.16 14.56 -54.19
C THR A 234 3.33 15.32 -54.83
N VAL A 235 4.34 15.61 -54.02
CA VAL A 235 5.60 16.21 -54.45
C VAL A 235 6.66 15.12 -54.54
N GLU A 236 7.16 14.92 -55.76
CA GLU A 236 8.24 13.98 -56.02
C GLU A 236 9.53 14.44 -55.34
N ARG A 237 10.55 13.59 -55.33
CA ARG A 237 11.83 13.88 -54.69
C ARG A 237 12.49 15.20 -55.16
N GLY A 238 13.28 15.81 -54.27
CA GLY A 238 14.18 16.91 -54.62
C GLY A 238 13.60 18.30 -54.39
N PHE A 239 12.65 18.47 -53.48
CA PHE A 239 12.08 19.77 -53.09
C PHE A 239 12.25 20.04 -51.59
N GLU A 240 12.64 21.26 -51.25
CA GLU A 240 12.60 21.78 -49.88
C GLU A 240 11.60 22.93 -49.80
N PHE A 241 10.56 22.77 -48.99
CA PHE A 241 9.59 23.83 -48.71
C PHE A 241 10.01 24.58 -47.45
N TYR A 242 10.04 25.91 -47.52
CA TYR A 242 10.26 26.79 -46.38
C TYR A 242 9.05 27.69 -46.23
N VAL A 243 8.28 27.49 -45.16
CA VAL A 243 7.13 28.33 -44.82
C VAL A 243 7.60 29.34 -43.77
N ILE A 244 7.69 30.61 -44.16
CA ILE A 244 8.22 31.69 -43.31
C ILE A 244 7.07 32.53 -42.72
N ASP A 245 7.37 33.53 -41.90
CA ASP A 245 6.36 34.40 -41.27
C ASP A 245 5.31 34.92 -42.26
N GLY A 246 4.03 34.64 -41.97
CA GLY A 246 2.87 34.99 -42.81
C GLY A 246 2.61 34.03 -43.98
N GLY A 247 3.51 33.07 -44.23
CA GLY A 247 3.37 32.03 -45.24
C GLY A 247 2.44 30.90 -44.80
N GLU A 248 1.71 30.32 -45.76
CA GLU A 248 0.72 29.28 -45.49
C GLU A 248 0.73 28.17 -46.55
N ILE A 249 0.62 26.90 -46.12
CA ILE A 249 0.22 25.76 -46.97
C ILE A 249 -1.17 25.32 -46.50
N VAL A 250 -2.12 25.26 -47.44
CA VAL A 250 -3.48 24.77 -47.17
C VAL A 250 -3.73 23.49 -47.94
N ILE A 251 -4.03 22.42 -47.21
CA ILE A 251 -4.32 21.08 -47.73
C ILE A 251 -5.85 20.98 -47.84
N PRO A 252 -6.43 20.86 -49.04
CA PRO A 252 -7.87 20.77 -49.19
C PRO A 252 -8.45 19.51 -48.54
N ASP A 253 -9.72 19.56 -48.16
CA ASP A 253 -10.50 18.39 -47.68
C ASP A 253 -10.33 17.19 -48.63
N GLU A 254 -10.24 15.99 -48.07
CA GLU A 254 -10.05 14.72 -48.80
C GLU A 254 -8.75 14.64 -49.63
N HIS A 255 -7.75 15.48 -49.34
CA HIS A 255 -6.44 15.44 -50.03
C HIS A 255 -5.28 15.22 -49.05
N THR A 256 -4.24 14.56 -49.54
CA THR A 256 -3.00 14.33 -48.79
C THR A 256 -1.83 15.09 -49.40
N PHE A 257 -1.11 15.85 -48.57
CA PHE A 257 0.19 16.43 -48.90
C PHE A 257 1.30 15.40 -48.70
N THR A 258 1.56 14.63 -49.77
CA THR A 258 2.60 13.60 -49.78
C THR A 258 3.96 14.15 -50.24
N LEU A 259 4.98 14.01 -49.39
CA LEU A 259 6.38 14.25 -49.76
C LEU A 259 7.12 12.92 -50.00
N VAL A 260 7.66 12.78 -51.22
CA VAL A 260 8.30 11.55 -51.68
C VAL A 260 9.83 11.61 -51.56
N GLN A 261 10.45 10.55 -51.01
CA GLN A 261 11.91 10.41 -50.93
C GLN A 261 12.59 11.61 -50.31
N SER A 262 13.47 12.34 -51.01
CA SER A 262 14.29 13.41 -50.40
C SER A 262 13.57 14.76 -50.25
N SER A 263 12.26 14.81 -50.47
CA SER A 263 11.49 16.03 -50.29
C SER A 263 11.10 16.23 -48.82
N ARG A 264 11.10 17.50 -48.39
CA ARG A 264 10.81 17.88 -47.00
C ARG A 264 10.21 19.28 -46.89
N PHE A 265 9.64 19.59 -45.72
CA PHE A 265 9.25 20.94 -45.36
C PHE A 265 9.91 21.41 -44.05
N ILE A 266 10.11 22.71 -43.94
CA ILE A 266 10.59 23.44 -42.77
C ILE A 266 9.65 24.64 -42.57
N VAL A 267 8.94 24.67 -41.44
CA VAL A 267 8.07 25.78 -41.05
C VAL A 267 8.82 26.60 -40.00
N TYR A 268 9.05 27.89 -40.25
CA TYR A 268 9.59 28.81 -39.24
C TYR A 268 8.48 29.49 -38.45
N ALA A 269 8.86 30.22 -37.41
CA ALA A 269 7.94 30.99 -36.59
C ALA A 269 7.05 31.91 -37.47
N GLY A 270 5.75 31.91 -37.22
CA GLY A 270 4.76 32.65 -38.00
C GLY A 270 4.31 31.98 -39.31
N GLY A 271 4.97 30.91 -39.75
CA GLY A 271 4.52 30.06 -40.86
C GLY A 271 3.45 29.06 -40.43
N THR A 272 2.58 28.67 -41.36
CA THR A 272 1.46 27.74 -41.08
C THR A 272 1.31 26.64 -42.13
N ILE A 273 1.00 25.42 -41.69
CA ILE A 273 0.44 24.36 -42.53
C ILE A 273 -0.90 23.94 -41.93
N LYS A 274 -1.97 23.91 -42.72
CA LYS A 274 -3.28 23.50 -42.23
C LYS A 274 -4.10 22.71 -43.25
N GLY A 275 -5.03 21.87 -42.82
CA GLY A 275 -5.99 21.19 -43.69
C GLY A 275 -6.15 19.70 -43.39
N ASN A 276 -6.33 18.88 -44.42
CA ASN A 276 -6.56 17.43 -44.29
C ASN A 276 -5.23 16.69 -43.96
N ASP A 277 -4.62 15.90 -44.85
CA ASP A 277 -3.58 14.94 -44.42
C ASP A 277 -2.15 15.31 -44.85
N ILE A 278 -1.16 14.84 -44.10
CA ILE A 278 0.26 14.85 -44.50
C ILE A 278 0.82 13.44 -44.52
N GLU A 279 1.59 13.12 -45.56
CA GLU A 279 2.33 11.86 -45.67
C GLU A 279 3.82 12.12 -45.97
N LEU A 280 4.70 11.62 -45.11
CA LEU A 280 6.15 11.69 -45.29
C LEU A 280 6.72 10.29 -45.55
N THR A 281 7.33 10.10 -46.72
CA THR A 281 7.82 8.78 -47.14
C THR A 281 9.35 8.67 -47.17
N ASN A 282 9.86 7.44 -47.00
CA ASN A 282 11.28 7.10 -47.13
C ASN A 282 12.20 7.98 -46.26
N ALA A 283 11.78 8.32 -45.04
CA ALA A 283 12.55 9.12 -44.09
C ALA A 283 13.13 10.44 -44.66
N SER A 284 12.41 11.09 -45.57
CA SER A 284 12.87 12.30 -46.27
C SER A 284 14.28 12.18 -46.88
N GLY A 285 14.69 10.98 -47.31
CA GLY A 285 16.04 10.72 -47.85
C GLY A 285 17.16 10.85 -46.81
N GLY A 286 16.85 10.68 -45.52
CA GLY A 286 17.76 10.90 -44.39
C GLY A 286 17.81 12.35 -43.90
N SER A 287 16.95 13.23 -44.42
CA SER A 287 16.76 14.61 -43.92
C SER A 287 15.56 14.67 -42.98
N TYR A 288 15.42 15.79 -42.25
CA TYR A 288 14.33 15.97 -41.30
C TYR A 288 13.30 17.00 -41.75
N ASN A 289 12.05 16.76 -41.34
CA ASN A 289 10.95 17.72 -41.43
C ASN A 289 10.82 18.44 -40.09
N TYR A 290 10.50 19.73 -40.15
CA TYR A 290 10.59 20.61 -38.98
C TYR A 290 9.45 21.62 -38.94
N ASN A 291 8.90 21.82 -37.74
CA ASN A 291 7.92 22.86 -37.46
C ASN A 291 8.32 23.72 -36.26
N ALA A 292 8.60 25.00 -36.46
CA ALA A 292 8.64 26.04 -35.42
C ALA A 292 7.46 27.02 -35.51
N GLY A 293 6.55 26.83 -36.47
CA GLY A 293 5.34 27.63 -36.65
C GLY A 293 4.12 26.90 -36.11
N THR A 294 3.04 26.89 -36.89
CA THR A 294 1.79 26.18 -36.57
C THR A 294 1.49 25.12 -37.62
N MET A 295 1.11 23.93 -37.16
CA MET A 295 0.57 22.86 -37.98
C MET A 295 -0.76 22.39 -37.40
N GLU A 296 -1.80 22.31 -38.23
CA GLU A 296 -3.16 21.87 -37.85
C GLU A 296 -3.75 21.00 -38.96
N ILE A 297 -3.69 19.67 -38.79
CA ILE A 297 -4.01 18.69 -39.83
C ILE A 297 -4.87 17.54 -39.28
N ASP A 298 -5.57 16.83 -40.15
CA ASP A 298 -6.40 15.70 -39.76
C ASP A 298 -5.51 14.46 -39.53
N ASP A 299 -4.95 13.87 -40.59
CA ASP A 299 -4.07 12.69 -40.49
C ASP A 299 -2.59 13.03 -40.72
N PHE A 300 -1.70 12.50 -39.88
CA PHE A 300 -0.25 12.62 -40.07
C PHE A 300 0.47 11.28 -40.12
N HIS A 301 0.92 10.89 -41.32
CA HIS A 301 1.66 9.65 -41.56
C HIS A 301 3.16 9.87 -41.84
N VAL A 302 4.00 9.08 -41.16
CA VAL A 302 5.45 9.04 -41.39
C VAL A 302 5.92 7.59 -41.50
N SER A 303 6.70 7.29 -42.54
CA SER A 303 7.16 5.91 -42.83
C SER A 303 8.68 5.73 -42.85
N GLN A 304 9.09 4.47 -42.72
CA GLN A 304 10.46 3.97 -42.94
C GLN A 304 11.56 4.58 -42.07
N GLY A 305 11.28 4.80 -40.78
CA GLY A 305 12.24 5.35 -39.82
C GLY A 305 12.44 6.86 -39.93
N GLY A 306 11.46 7.58 -40.48
CA GLY A 306 11.47 9.03 -40.54
C GLY A 306 11.32 9.68 -39.16
N ALA A 307 11.81 10.90 -39.05
CA ALA A 307 11.68 11.72 -37.85
C ALA A 307 11.04 13.07 -38.18
N PHE A 308 10.16 13.52 -37.30
CA PHE A 308 9.55 14.85 -37.36
C PHE A 308 9.86 15.62 -36.08
N TYR A 309 10.33 16.85 -36.22
CA TYR A 309 10.69 17.71 -35.09
C TYR A 309 9.70 18.88 -34.98
N ASN A 310 9.03 18.99 -33.84
CA ASN A 310 8.17 20.11 -33.50
C ASN A 310 8.83 20.99 -32.44
N CYS A 311 9.10 22.26 -32.75
CA CYS A 311 9.45 23.33 -31.81
C CYS A 311 8.36 24.42 -31.74
N GLY A 312 7.27 24.26 -32.50
CA GLY A 312 6.15 25.20 -32.58
C GLY A 312 4.89 24.62 -31.94
N THR A 313 3.76 24.77 -32.61
CA THR A 313 2.49 24.12 -32.24
C THR A 313 2.05 23.14 -33.32
N VAL A 314 1.66 21.94 -32.91
CA VAL A 314 1.09 20.90 -33.77
C VAL A 314 -0.28 20.50 -33.19
N ARG A 315 -1.29 20.44 -34.05
CA ARG A 315 -2.60 19.82 -33.80
C ARG A 315 -2.85 18.78 -34.87
N VAL A 316 -3.11 17.54 -34.46
CA VAL A 316 -3.34 16.40 -35.35
C VAL A 316 -4.49 15.58 -34.81
N ASP A 317 -5.47 15.22 -35.64
CA ASP A 317 -6.57 14.35 -35.20
C ASP A 317 -6.11 12.88 -35.10
N GLU A 318 -5.40 12.35 -36.10
CA GLU A 318 -4.80 11.00 -36.06
C GLU A 318 -3.30 11.01 -36.40
N MET A 319 -2.46 10.54 -35.48
CA MET A 319 -1.01 10.43 -35.68
C MET A 319 -0.57 8.97 -35.83
N ASN A 320 -0.22 8.59 -37.05
CA ASN A 320 0.11 7.21 -37.42
C ASN A 320 1.53 7.09 -37.99
N PHE A 321 2.48 6.67 -37.15
CA PHE A 321 3.89 6.57 -37.51
C PHE A 321 4.31 5.10 -37.57
N ASP A 322 4.95 4.69 -38.68
CA ASP A 322 5.47 3.32 -38.82
C ASP A 322 6.47 3.00 -37.71
N SER A 323 6.62 1.71 -37.40
CA SER A 323 7.64 1.21 -36.49
C SER A 323 9.05 1.76 -36.82
N GLY A 324 9.67 2.36 -35.80
CA GLY A 324 10.99 3.00 -35.91
C GLY A 324 10.97 4.48 -36.31
N CYS A 325 9.81 5.04 -36.68
CA CYS A 325 9.63 6.47 -36.85
C CYS A 325 9.48 7.18 -35.49
N LYS A 326 9.78 8.49 -35.47
CA LYS A 326 9.75 9.29 -34.24
C LYS A 326 9.08 10.64 -34.43
N PHE A 327 8.23 10.99 -33.47
CA PHE A 327 7.74 12.35 -33.26
C PHE A 327 8.52 12.97 -32.09
N ILE A 328 9.31 14.01 -32.38
CA ILE A 328 10.14 14.70 -31.38
C ILE A 328 9.49 16.05 -31.09
N ASN A 329 8.92 16.19 -29.90
CA ASN A 329 8.21 17.40 -29.49
C ASN A 329 9.04 18.23 -28.50
N GLN A 330 9.47 19.40 -28.93
CA GLN A 330 10.10 20.46 -28.14
C GLN A 330 9.19 21.71 -28.03
N GLY A 331 7.95 21.61 -28.51
CA GLY A 331 6.94 22.67 -28.49
C GLY A 331 5.64 22.18 -27.85
N LYS A 332 4.49 22.55 -28.43
CA LYS A 332 3.17 22.09 -27.99
C LYS A 332 2.59 21.13 -29.02
N ALA A 333 2.12 19.97 -28.57
CA ALA A 333 1.43 19.00 -29.40
C ALA A 333 0.06 18.69 -28.81
N TYR A 334 -0.98 18.73 -29.65
CA TYR A 334 -2.33 18.28 -29.33
C TYR A 334 -2.68 17.19 -30.34
N ILE A 335 -2.97 16.00 -29.86
CA ILE A 335 -3.20 14.82 -30.69
C ILE A 335 -4.58 14.24 -30.34
N GLY A 336 -5.43 13.96 -31.31
CA GLY A 336 -6.64 13.19 -31.06
C GLY A 336 -6.25 11.76 -30.66
N LYS A 337 -5.72 10.98 -31.62
CA LYS A 337 -5.36 9.59 -31.40
C LYS A 337 -3.96 9.24 -31.91
N THR A 338 -3.28 8.32 -31.22
CA THR A 338 -2.02 7.72 -31.69
C THR A 338 -2.13 6.24 -32.06
N ASP A 339 -1.25 5.76 -32.94
CA ASP A 339 -1.06 4.33 -33.23
C ASP A 339 -0.04 3.66 -32.30
N SER A 340 -0.26 2.38 -32.00
CA SER A 340 0.60 1.55 -31.13
C SER A 340 2.10 1.50 -31.48
N ASN A 341 2.48 1.74 -32.74
CA ASN A 341 3.88 1.72 -33.17
C ASN A 341 4.62 3.05 -32.96
N ILE A 342 3.91 4.11 -32.57
CA ILE A 342 4.50 5.43 -32.43
C ILE A 342 5.53 5.47 -31.30
N THR A 343 6.59 6.24 -31.52
CA THR A 343 7.47 6.72 -30.46
C THR A 343 7.39 8.24 -30.40
N ILE A 344 6.91 8.76 -29.27
CA ILE A 344 6.89 10.19 -28.96
C ILE A 344 8.00 10.49 -27.98
N ASP A 345 8.94 11.34 -28.40
CA ASP A 345 9.98 11.92 -27.56
C ASP A 345 9.51 13.35 -27.18
N ASN A 346 8.83 13.49 -26.04
CA ASN A 346 8.21 14.73 -25.57
C ASN A 346 9.11 15.49 -24.59
N GLY A 347 9.77 16.53 -25.06
CA GLY A 347 10.58 17.45 -24.27
C GLY A 347 9.84 18.69 -23.75
N CYS A 348 8.56 18.87 -24.08
CA CYS A 348 7.78 20.02 -23.64
C CYS A 348 6.33 19.61 -23.29
N TYR A 349 5.29 20.16 -23.94
CA TYR A 349 3.89 19.88 -23.60
C TYR A 349 3.20 18.99 -24.64
N LEU A 350 2.56 17.93 -24.18
CA LEU A 350 1.73 17.01 -24.96
C LEU A 350 0.31 16.97 -24.36
N TYR A 351 -0.69 17.03 -25.22
CA TYR A 351 -2.05 16.62 -24.92
C TYR A 351 -2.48 15.54 -25.92
N ALA A 352 -3.10 14.46 -25.44
CA ALA A 352 -3.67 13.39 -26.26
C ALA A 352 -5.09 13.03 -25.79
N GLU A 353 -6.05 12.89 -26.71
CA GLU A 353 -7.37 12.34 -26.35
C GLU A 353 -7.24 10.83 -26.09
N GLU A 354 -6.66 10.07 -27.04
CA GLU A 354 -6.36 8.64 -26.90
C GLU A 354 -4.86 8.38 -27.13
N PHE A 355 -4.15 7.86 -26.11
CA PHE A 355 -2.73 7.53 -26.23
C PHE A 355 -2.43 6.04 -26.15
N VAL A 356 -1.75 5.56 -27.19
CA VAL A 356 -1.05 4.28 -27.25
C VAL A 356 0.32 4.45 -27.88
N GLY A 357 1.35 3.79 -27.32
CA GLY A 357 2.66 3.66 -27.95
C GLY A 357 3.80 3.79 -26.96
N THR A 358 4.93 4.30 -27.41
CA THR A 358 6.07 4.63 -26.55
C THR A 358 6.13 6.14 -26.30
N LEU A 359 6.22 6.54 -25.03
CA LEU A 359 6.35 7.94 -24.63
C LEU A 359 7.60 8.12 -23.78
N ASN A 360 8.51 8.98 -24.25
CA ASN A 360 9.68 9.41 -23.50
C ASN A 360 9.48 10.87 -23.10
N MET A 361 9.34 11.12 -21.81
CA MET A 361 9.17 12.44 -21.23
C MET A 361 10.53 13.03 -20.86
N GLY A 362 10.86 14.20 -21.40
CA GLY A 362 12.04 14.95 -21.02
C GLY A 362 11.94 15.53 -19.60
N ASP A 363 13.05 16.02 -19.07
CA ASP A 363 13.03 16.69 -17.76
C ASP A 363 12.11 17.93 -17.83
N THR A 364 11.29 18.17 -16.80
CA THR A 364 10.34 19.30 -16.73
C THR A 364 9.39 19.40 -17.94
N SER A 365 8.92 18.25 -18.42
CA SER A 365 7.89 18.12 -19.47
C SER A 365 6.57 17.59 -18.90
N SER A 366 5.46 17.79 -19.61
CA SER A 366 4.14 17.31 -19.20
C SER A 366 3.37 16.66 -20.34
N ALA A 367 2.56 15.67 -19.97
CA ALA A 367 1.56 15.07 -20.83
C ALA A 367 0.22 14.99 -20.10
N GLU A 368 -0.82 15.50 -20.74
CA GLU A 368 -2.22 15.30 -20.35
C GLU A 368 -2.84 14.32 -21.34
N ILE A 369 -3.46 13.26 -20.83
CA ILE A 369 -4.01 12.17 -21.64
C ILE A 369 -5.43 11.95 -21.15
N GLU A 370 -6.45 11.99 -22.03
CA GLU A 370 -7.81 11.65 -21.61
C GLU A 370 -7.92 10.15 -21.33
N ASP A 371 -7.73 9.34 -22.37
CA ASP A 371 -7.74 7.87 -22.31
C ASP A 371 -6.34 7.29 -22.59
N PHE A 372 -5.81 6.54 -21.62
CA PHE A 372 -4.51 5.89 -21.73
C PHE A 372 -4.68 4.40 -22.02
N GLY A 373 -4.35 3.95 -23.24
CA GLY A 373 -4.62 2.59 -23.74
C GLY A 373 -5.59 2.59 -24.92
N ASP A 374 -6.05 1.41 -25.39
CA ASP A 374 -7.09 1.35 -26.46
C ASP A 374 -8.17 0.27 -26.33
N HIS A 375 -8.32 -0.35 -25.17
CA HIS A 375 -9.35 -1.36 -24.88
C HIS A 375 -9.23 -2.67 -25.66
N SER A 376 -8.11 -2.95 -26.35
CA SER A 376 -7.95 -4.20 -27.13
C SER A 376 -6.91 -5.21 -26.61
N ASN A 377 -6.46 -5.10 -25.36
CA ASN A 377 -5.60 -6.07 -24.64
C ASN A 377 -4.19 -6.32 -25.24
N ASN A 378 -3.66 -5.44 -26.11
CA ASN A 378 -2.45 -5.68 -26.91
C ASN A 378 -1.34 -4.61 -26.74
N TYR A 379 -1.08 -4.10 -25.53
CA TYR A 379 -0.20 -2.92 -25.36
C TYR A 379 1.09 -3.16 -24.59
N ASN A 380 2.21 -3.24 -25.32
CA ASN A 380 3.54 -3.04 -24.75
C ASN A 380 3.86 -1.55 -24.64
N THR A 381 2.99 -0.76 -23.99
CA THR A 381 3.17 0.68 -23.80
C THR A 381 4.35 0.92 -22.86
N GLN A 382 5.33 1.70 -23.34
CA GLN A 382 6.56 1.99 -22.59
C GLN A 382 6.64 3.48 -22.31
N ILE A 383 6.68 3.82 -21.01
CA ILE A 383 6.76 5.18 -20.52
C ILE A 383 8.10 5.37 -19.82
N THR A 384 8.92 6.29 -20.33
CA THR A 384 10.16 6.72 -19.68
C THR A 384 10.00 8.16 -19.21
N MET A 385 10.27 8.43 -17.93
CA MET A 385 10.07 9.73 -17.33
C MET A 385 11.38 10.40 -16.91
N GLY A 386 11.54 11.68 -17.26
CA GLY A 386 12.63 12.54 -16.84
C GLY A 386 12.38 13.18 -15.47
N ASP A 387 13.40 13.87 -14.95
CA ASP A 387 13.33 14.56 -13.66
C ASP A 387 12.24 15.65 -13.70
N ASN A 388 11.36 15.70 -12.69
CA ASN A 388 10.26 16.67 -12.60
C ASN A 388 9.27 16.65 -13.79
N SER A 389 9.16 15.52 -14.48
CA SER A 389 8.14 15.33 -15.51
C SER A 389 6.81 14.86 -14.91
N MET A 390 5.71 15.12 -15.62
CA MET A 390 4.35 14.79 -15.19
C MET A 390 3.55 14.11 -16.30
N ILE A 391 2.83 13.05 -15.95
CA ILE A 391 1.72 12.52 -16.75
C ILE A 391 0.44 12.62 -15.92
N THR A 392 -0.61 13.18 -16.50
CA THR A 392 -1.95 13.19 -15.92
C THR A 392 -2.91 12.47 -16.86
N VAL A 393 -3.48 11.36 -16.39
CA VAL A 393 -4.57 10.66 -17.07
C VAL A 393 -5.89 11.19 -16.52
N LEU A 394 -6.65 11.88 -17.37
CA LEU A 394 -7.81 12.68 -17.00
C LEU A 394 -9.08 11.85 -16.82
N ASP A 395 -9.29 10.83 -17.66
CA ASP A 395 -10.46 9.95 -17.61
C ASP A 395 -10.08 8.55 -17.12
N GLU A 396 -9.60 7.67 -18.00
CA GLU A 396 -9.34 6.25 -17.67
C GLU A 396 -7.95 5.76 -18.12
N ALA A 397 -7.35 4.88 -17.31
CA ALA A 397 -6.08 4.23 -17.60
C ALA A 397 -6.21 2.71 -17.71
N GLU A 398 -5.76 2.17 -18.84
CA GLU A 398 -5.50 0.75 -19.03
C GLU A 398 -4.00 0.46 -18.86
N LEU A 399 -3.67 -0.15 -17.73
CA LEU A 399 -2.28 -0.42 -17.33
C LEU A 399 -1.82 -1.83 -17.71
N SER A 400 -2.65 -2.62 -18.41
CA SER A 400 -2.26 -3.95 -18.86
C SER A 400 -1.02 -3.91 -19.76
N GLN A 401 0.02 -4.64 -19.35
CA GLN A 401 1.35 -4.71 -19.97
C GLN A 401 2.12 -3.38 -20.03
N ALA A 402 1.59 -2.29 -19.47
CA ALA A 402 2.26 -1.00 -19.43
C ALA A 402 3.50 -1.05 -18.51
N GLN A 403 4.56 -0.38 -18.95
CA GLN A 403 5.83 -0.29 -18.23
C GLN A 403 6.18 1.17 -17.97
N PHE A 404 6.32 1.53 -16.69
CA PHE A 404 6.71 2.86 -16.28
C PHE A 404 8.13 2.84 -15.72
N MET A 405 8.97 3.74 -16.23
CA MET A 405 10.35 3.86 -15.85
C MET A 405 10.66 5.29 -15.45
N GLY A 406 10.73 5.51 -14.14
CA GLY A 406 11.00 6.80 -13.53
C GLY A 406 12.47 7.19 -13.57
N PRO A 407 12.76 8.44 -13.16
CA PRO A 407 14.12 8.92 -12.95
C PRO A 407 14.84 8.18 -11.80
N ASN A 408 16.16 8.38 -11.71
CA ASN A 408 16.99 7.80 -10.65
C ASN A 408 17.41 8.82 -9.57
N ASN A 409 17.31 10.12 -9.85
CA ASN A 409 17.87 11.18 -9.00
C ASN A 409 16.76 11.96 -8.29
N GLU A 410 15.88 12.58 -9.07
CA GLU A 410 14.68 13.26 -8.61
C GLU A 410 13.47 12.34 -8.78
N TYR A 411 12.26 12.88 -8.64
CA TYR A 411 11.01 12.17 -8.86
C TYR A 411 10.28 12.67 -10.11
N ALA A 412 9.45 11.80 -10.68
CA ALA A 412 8.39 12.15 -11.62
C ALA A 412 7.02 11.95 -10.97
N LEU A 413 5.97 12.52 -11.56
CA LEU A 413 4.60 12.43 -11.05
C LEU A 413 3.67 11.80 -12.09
N VAL A 414 2.93 10.78 -11.68
CA VAL A 414 1.86 10.17 -12.46
C VAL A 414 0.54 10.31 -11.70
N LYS A 415 -0.41 11.01 -12.29
CA LYS A 415 -1.76 11.19 -11.76
C LYS A 415 -2.75 10.39 -12.61
N ILE A 416 -3.56 9.56 -11.99
CA ILE A 416 -4.54 8.70 -12.69
C ILE A 416 -5.91 8.92 -12.07
N ASN A 417 -6.87 9.38 -12.87
CA ASN A 417 -8.25 9.58 -12.41
C ASN A 417 -8.95 8.26 -12.10
N LYS A 418 -8.85 7.25 -12.98
CA LYS A 418 -9.45 5.92 -12.79
C LYS A 418 -8.62 4.83 -13.48
N ILE A 419 -8.51 3.64 -12.88
CA ILE A 419 -7.89 2.47 -13.51
C ILE A 419 -8.99 1.51 -13.99
N GLU A 420 -9.09 1.34 -15.31
CA GLU A 420 -10.10 0.48 -15.94
C GLU A 420 -9.59 -0.95 -16.18
N ASP A 421 -8.30 -1.11 -16.49
CA ASP A 421 -7.67 -2.43 -16.65
C ASP A 421 -6.26 -2.49 -16.06
N ILE A 422 -5.88 -3.65 -15.50
CA ILE A 422 -4.52 -3.91 -15.03
C ILE A 422 -4.14 -5.40 -15.09
N GLY A 423 -3.04 -5.68 -15.77
CA GLY A 423 -2.46 -7.02 -15.89
C GLY A 423 -1.02 -6.96 -16.37
N ASN A 424 -0.07 -7.55 -15.62
CA ASN A 424 1.37 -7.45 -15.92
C ASN A 424 1.90 -6.00 -16.01
N PHE A 425 1.25 -5.05 -15.33
CA PHE A 425 1.79 -3.71 -15.11
C PHE A 425 3.12 -3.79 -14.36
N SER A 426 4.06 -2.90 -14.69
CA SER A 426 5.33 -2.80 -13.97
C SER A 426 5.79 -1.36 -13.85
N SER A 427 6.44 -1.07 -12.73
CA SER A 427 6.98 0.26 -12.44
C SER A 427 8.35 0.14 -11.76
N GLN A 428 9.25 1.04 -12.10
CA GLN A 428 10.57 1.14 -11.46
C GLN A 428 11.06 2.59 -11.48
N GLY A 429 12.00 2.93 -10.60
CA GLY A 429 12.51 4.29 -10.47
C GLY A 429 11.58 5.20 -9.65
N ASN A 430 12.03 6.44 -9.47
CA ASN A 430 11.42 7.40 -8.55
C ASN A 430 10.14 8.01 -9.16
N ILE A 431 8.98 7.38 -8.91
CA ILE A 431 7.68 7.87 -9.34
C ILE A 431 6.75 8.06 -8.14
N HIS A 432 6.18 9.24 -8.00
CA HIS A 432 5.01 9.45 -7.16
C HIS A 432 3.75 9.14 -7.97
N TYR A 433 2.91 8.25 -7.46
CA TYR A 433 1.60 7.92 -8.02
C TYR A 433 0.49 8.53 -7.18
N GLU A 434 -0.40 9.26 -7.84
CA GLU A 434 -1.68 9.71 -7.28
C GLU A 434 -2.81 9.04 -8.05
N VAL A 435 -3.53 8.10 -7.44
CA VAL A 435 -4.68 7.46 -8.04
C VAL A 435 -5.94 7.91 -7.31
N LYS A 436 -6.80 8.66 -8.00
CA LYS A 436 -7.92 9.38 -7.38
C LYS A 436 -8.94 8.46 -6.72
N GLU A 437 -9.18 7.27 -7.28
CA GLU A 437 -10.10 6.28 -6.69
C GLU A 437 -9.69 5.83 -5.26
N ILE A 438 -8.43 6.02 -4.84
CA ILE A 438 -7.99 5.78 -3.45
C ILE A 438 -8.67 6.76 -2.47
N ASP A 439 -8.97 7.98 -2.95
CA ASP A 439 -9.61 9.04 -2.16
C ASP A 439 -11.12 8.93 -2.11
N ASP A 440 -11.71 8.19 -3.06
CA ASP A 440 -13.15 8.02 -3.12
C ASP A 440 -13.66 7.28 -1.86
N ASP A 441 -14.87 7.64 -1.43
CA ASP A 441 -15.55 7.04 -0.27
C ASP A 441 -16.12 5.65 -0.63
N ILE A 442 -15.25 4.75 -1.08
CA ILE A 442 -15.59 3.40 -1.53
C ILE A 442 -15.63 2.46 -0.31
N THR A 443 -16.69 1.65 -0.24
CA THR A 443 -16.88 0.65 0.83
C THR A 443 -16.49 -0.77 0.42
N GLU A 444 -16.23 -1.00 -0.86
CA GLU A 444 -15.80 -2.27 -1.45
C GLU A 444 -14.28 -2.27 -1.69
N ASP A 445 -13.67 -3.45 -1.70
CA ASP A 445 -12.24 -3.57 -2.00
C ASP A 445 -11.95 -3.11 -3.44
N ILE A 446 -10.91 -2.29 -3.60
CA ILE A 446 -10.48 -1.80 -4.90
C ILE A 446 -9.85 -2.97 -5.68
N TRP A 447 -10.55 -3.46 -6.70
CA TRP A 447 -10.20 -4.70 -7.41
C TRP A 447 -8.80 -4.68 -8.06
N TRP A 448 -8.30 -3.51 -8.46
CA TRP A 448 -7.01 -3.34 -9.12
C TRP A 448 -5.84 -3.13 -8.13
N GLU A 449 -6.13 -2.73 -6.89
CA GLU A 449 -5.13 -2.23 -5.93
C GLU A 449 -4.05 -3.25 -5.65
N ALA A 450 -4.41 -4.51 -5.39
CA ALA A 450 -3.44 -5.56 -5.09
C ALA A 450 -2.41 -5.75 -6.21
N LYS A 451 -2.83 -5.69 -7.48
CA LYS A 451 -1.94 -5.82 -8.65
C LYS A 451 -1.05 -4.59 -8.81
N PHE A 452 -1.61 -3.40 -8.61
CA PHE A 452 -0.87 -2.14 -8.68
C PHE A 452 0.20 -2.07 -7.59
N LEU A 453 -0.17 -2.39 -6.34
CA LEU A 453 0.74 -2.43 -5.20
C LEU A 453 1.84 -3.47 -5.40
N ASP A 454 1.53 -4.65 -5.94
CA ASP A 454 2.55 -5.67 -6.25
C ASP A 454 3.57 -5.16 -7.29
N ALA A 455 3.11 -4.42 -8.31
CA ALA A 455 3.98 -3.84 -9.34
C ALA A 455 4.94 -2.75 -8.83
N ILE A 456 4.59 -2.05 -7.75
CA ILE A 456 5.46 -1.04 -7.10
C ILE A 456 6.14 -1.56 -5.83
N LYS A 457 5.94 -2.84 -5.49
CA LYS A 457 6.41 -3.41 -4.23
C LYS A 457 7.93 -3.49 -4.19
N ASN A 458 8.53 -2.97 -3.12
CA ASN A 458 9.98 -2.85 -2.96
C ASN A 458 10.70 -2.03 -4.06
N THR A 459 9.97 -1.22 -4.84
CA THR A 459 10.58 -0.29 -5.80
C THR A 459 10.76 1.09 -5.17
N GLU A 460 11.32 2.03 -5.93
CA GLU A 460 11.48 3.41 -5.51
C GLU A 460 10.15 4.18 -5.51
N GLY A 461 9.14 3.68 -6.22
CA GLY A 461 7.82 4.29 -6.35
C GLY A 461 7.05 4.42 -5.04
N THR A 462 6.15 5.40 -4.97
CA THR A 462 5.27 5.63 -3.82
C THR A 462 3.86 5.94 -4.27
N ILE A 463 2.88 5.68 -3.42
CA ILE A 463 1.52 6.22 -3.58
C ILE A 463 1.29 7.38 -2.62
N SER A 464 0.46 8.32 -3.03
CA SER A 464 -0.09 9.41 -2.21
C SER A 464 -1.54 9.67 -2.60
N LYS A 465 -2.26 10.39 -1.74
CA LYS A 465 -3.57 10.93 -2.10
C LYS A 465 -3.43 11.99 -3.20
N TRP A 466 -4.53 12.25 -3.90
CA TRP A 466 -4.59 13.25 -4.95
C TRP A 466 -4.21 14.63 -4.41
N GLY A 467 -3.20 15.25 -5.02
CA GLY A 467 -2.66 16.56 -4.62
C GLY A 467 -1.67 16.52 -3.45
N GLU A 468 -1.45 15.38 -2.80
CA GLU A 468 -0.58 15.30 -1.62
C GLU A 468 0.87 14.88 -1.92
N SER A 469 1.21 14.47 -3.15
CA SER A 469 2.62 14.13 -3.45
C SER A 469 3.53 15.35 -3.22
N PRO A 470 4.70 15.20 -2.57
CA PRO A 470 5.52 16.34 -2.12
C PRO A 470 6.32 17.02 -3.25
N ILE A 471 6.06 16.68 -4.51
CA ILE A 471 6.79 17.20 -5.67
C ILE A 471 6.16 18.48 -6.20
N THR A 472 6.95 19.55 -6.35
CA THR A 472 6.49 20.80 -6.98
C THR A 472 6.99 20.88 -8.41
N ILE A 473 6.06 20.98 -9.36
CA ILE A 473 6.35 21.18 -10.78
C ILE A 473 5.76 22.55 -11.15
N PRO A 474 6.56 23.58 -11.46
CA PRO A 474 6.01 24.91 -11.76
C PRO A 474 5.13 24.88 -13.00
N ALA A 475 4.00 25.60 -12.98
CA ALA A 475 3.21 25.87 -14.17
C ALA A 475 4.03 26.61 -15.23
N GLY A 476 3.80 26.33 -16.51
CA GLY A 476 4.59 26.88 -17.60
C GLY A 476 4.24 26.30 -18.96
N ASP A 477 4.88 26.80 -20.01
CA ASP A 477 4.58 26.41 -21.39
C ASP A 477 4.76 24.91 -21.67
N CYS A 478 5.71 24.27 -20.98
CA CYS A 478 6.02 22.84 -21.14
C CYS A 478 5.42 21.95 -20.05
N THR A 479 4.89 22.54 -18.98
CA THR A 479 4.38 21.83 -17.80
C THR A 479 2.89 22.03 -17.58
N GLY A 480 2.23 22.82 -18.43
CA GLY A 480 0.81 23.16 -18.30
C GLY A 480 0.54 23.84 -16.96
N GLU A 481 -0.47 23.34 -16.25
CA GLU A 481 -0.81 23.81 -14.90
C GLU A 481 0.22 23.38 -13.83
N GLY A 482 1.12 22.45 -14.16
CA GLY A 482 2.14 21.93 -13.24
C GLY A 482 1.55 21.13 -12.08
N ASN A 483 2.30 21.07 -10.98
CA ASN A 483 1.88 20.49 -9.71
C ASN A 483 2.26 21.43 -8.55
N THR A 484 1.26 21.85 -7.78
CA THR A 484 1.49 22.49 -6.49
C THR A 484 0.88 21.58 -5.42
N PRO A 485 1.70 20.93 -4.59
CA PRO A 485 1.20 20.06 -3.53
C PRO A 485 0.33 20.83 -2.54
N ASP A 486 -0.69 20.17 -2.00
CA ASP A 486 -1.56 20.77 -1.00
C ASP A 486 -0.80 21.22 0.25
N GLU A 487 -1.23 22.34 0.84
CA GLU A 487 -0.65 22.86 2.09
C GLU A 487 -1.19 22.17 3.35
N SER A 488 -2.19 21.30 3.19
CA SER A 488 -2.78 20.47 4.23
C SER A 488 -3.01 19.07 3.69
N GLY A 489 -2.22 18.10 4.15
CA GLY A 489 -2.43 16.69 3.84
C GLY A 489 -3.45 16.04 4.75
N SER A 490 -3.56 14.71 4.63
CA SER A 490 -4.57 13.92 5.33
C SER A 490 -4.09 13.31 6.64
N GLU A 491 -5.06 13.08 7.53
CA GLU A 491 -4.85 12.19 8.68
C GLU A 491 -4.72 10.74 8.22
N THR A 492 -3.96 9.96 8.98
CA THR A 492 -3.82 8.51 8.79
C THR A 492 -4.29 7.78 10.05
N PRO A 493 -4.73 6.51 9.95
CA PRO A 493 -5.17 5.76 11.13
C PRO A 493 -4.10 5.73 12.24
N THR A 494 -4.53 5.82 13.50
CA THR A 494 -3.62 5.79 14.66
C THR A 494 -3.83 4.59 15.57
N ASP A 495 -4.88 3.80 15.32
CA ASP A 495 -5.24 2.65 16.15
C ASP A 495 -4.20 1.54 15.99
N PRO A 496 -3.60 1.03 17.08
CA PRO A 496 -2.67 -0.07 16.98
C PRO A 496 -3.36 -1.40 16.65
N VAL A 497 -2.58 -2.42 16.34
CA VAL A 497 -3.08 -3.80 16.34
C VAL A 497 -3.41 -4.22 17.76
N SER A 498 -4.65 -4.69 17.96
CA SER A 498 -5.09 -5.32 19.21
C SER A 498 -4.83 -6.82 19.18
N TYR A 499 -4.36 -7.37 20.30
CA TYR A 499 -4.14 -8.81 20.48
C TYR A 499 -5.08 -9.34 21.56
N THR A 500 -5.95 -10.27 21.18
CA THR A 500 -6.96 -10.85 22.06
C THR A 500 -6.42 -12.12 22.70
N TYR A 501 -6.25 -12.09 24.01
CA TYR A 501 -5.91 -13.23 24.84
C TYR A 501 -7.18 -13.89 25.35
N VAL A 502 -7.33 -15.18 25.07
CA VAL A 502 -8.49 -15.97 25.47
C VAL A 502 -8.07 -17.15 26.31
N PHE A 503 -8.81 -17.44 27.37
CA PHE A 503 -8.46 -18.46 28.36
C PHE A 503 -9.58 -19.46 28.60
N GLU A 504 -9.17 -20.64 29.06
CA GLU A 504 -9.99 -21.70 29.62
C GLU A 504 -9.67 -21.87 31.11
N ASP A 505 -10.70 -22.03 31.93
CA ASP A 505 -10.61 -21.98 33.39
C ASP A 505 -10.48 -23.35 34.05
N ASN A 506 -10.69 -24.42 33.29
CA ASN A 506 -10.94 -25.74 33.85
C ASN A 506 -9.67 -26.54 34.16
N PHE A 507 -8.49 -26.04 33.80
CA PHE A 507 -7.21 -26.68 34.13
C PHE A 507 -7.10 -27.00 35.66
N PRO A 508 -6.48 -28.11 36.10
CA PRO A 508 -5.90 -29.22 35.36
C PRO A 508 -6.94 -30.22 34.84
N LEU A 509 -8.22 -29.88 34.76
CA LEU A 509 -9.22 -30.69 34.05
C LEU A 509 -9.29 -30.26 32.58
N VAL A 510 -9.92 -31.10 31.77
CA VAL A 510 -10.24 -30.79 30.38
C VAL A 510 -11.15 -29.56 30.31
N GLY A 511 -10.85 -28.63 29.41
CA GLY A 511 -11.74 -27.53 29.07
C GLY A 511 -12.91 -27.94 28.20
N ASP A 512 -13.86 -27.04 28.04
CA ASP A 512 -14.91 -27.04 27.03
C ASP A 512 -14.47 -26.36 25.71
N TYR A 513 -13.35 -25.63 25.75
CA TYR A 513 -12.64 -25.05 24.61
C TYR A 513 -13.49 -24.09 23.78
N ASP A 514 -14.36 -23.32 24.43
CA ASP A 514 -15.01 -22.14 23.84
C ASP A 514 -14.15 -20.88 24.01
N PHE A 515 -13.07 -20.94 24.79
CA PHE A 515 -12.06 -19.90 24.95
C PHE A 515 -12.69 -18.53 25.27
N ASN A 516 -13.67 -18.49 26.16
CA ASN A 516 -14.32 -17.24 26.56
C ASN A 516 -14.41 -17.05 28.09
N ASP A 517 -13.82 -17.96 28.88
CA ASP A 517 -13.84 -17.89 30.34
C ASP A 517 -13.27 -16.56 30.86
N VAL A 518 -12.19 -16.10 30.21
CA VAL A 518 -11.70 -14.71 30.28
C VAL A 518 -11.20 -14.31 28.89
N VAL A 519 -11.62 -13.13 28.44
CA VAL A 519 -11.16 -12.52 27.18
C VAL A 519 -10.57 -11.15 27.46
N LEU A 520 -9.34 -10.92 27.02
CA LEU A 520 -8.62 -9.66 27.16
C LEU A 520 -8.19 -9.16 25.78
N ASP A 521 -8.53 -7.93 25.42
CA ASP A 521 -7.90 -7.24 24.29
C ASP A 521 -6.75 -6.38 24.78
N VAL A 522 -5.58 -6.53 24.17
CA VAL A 522 -4.36 -5.83 24.60
C VAL A 522 -3.78 -5.04 23.44
N GLU A 523 -3.68 -3.73 23.63
CA GLU A 523 -3.02 -2.80 22.72
C GLU A 523 -1.72 -2.28 23.35
N THR A 524 -0.66 -2.17 22.55
CA THR A 524 0.67 -1.76 23.05
C THR A 524 1.13 -0.46 22.40
N TYR A 525 1.49 0.51 23.23
CA TYR A 525 2.00 1.81 22.80
C TYR A 525 3.43 2.05 23.29
N TYR A 526 4.32 2.36 22.34
CA TYR A 526 5.69 2.78 22.63
C TYR A 526 5.79 4.30 22.55
N HIS A 527 5.82 4.97 23.71
CA HIS A 527 5.89 6.43 23.75
C HIS A 527 7.34 6.90 23.57
N ARG A 528 7.62 7.44 22.38
CA ARG A 528 8.95 7.86 21.95
C ARG A 528 9.15 9.36 22.07
N GLU A 529 10.38 9.75 22.37
CA GLU A 529 10.85 11.11 22.17
C GLU A 529 11.08 11.37 20.67
N LYS A 530 10.35 12.34 20.10
CA LYS A 530 10.34 12.60 18.64
C LYS A 530 11.73 12.70 17.99
N LYS A 531 12.69 13.40 18.63
CA LYS A 531 14.00 13.65 18.01
C LYS A 531 14.97 12.47 18.02
N THR A 532 14.82 11.56 18.97
CA THR A 532 15.82 10.52 19.27
C THR A 532 15.25 9.11 19.09
N ASN A 533 13.94 8.99 18.93
CA ASN A 533 13.18 7.74 19.02
C ASN A 533 13.34 6.99 20.36
N HIS A 534 13.93 7.63 21.38
CA HIS A 534 14.11 7.00 22.68
C HIS A 534 12.75 6.70 23.32
N ILE A 535 12.51 5.43 23.66
CA ILE A 535 11.31 4.96 24.35
C ILE A 535 11.42 5.38 25.81
N LYS A 536 10.47 6.19 26.28
CA LYS A 536 10.45 6.69 27.66
C LYS A 536 9.53 5.86 28.55
N ARG A 537 8.41 5.40 27.99
CA ARG A 537 7.41 4.55 28.64
C ARG A 537 6.78 3.59 27.63
N ILE A 538 6.34 2.44 28.12
CA ILE A 538 5.54 1.46 27.40
C ILE A 538 4.18 1.43 28.08
N GLN A 539 3.10 1.57 27.31
CA GLN A 539 1.73 1.50 27.82
C GLN A 539 1.04 0.27 27.22
N LEU A 540 0.39 -0.50 28.07
CA LEU A 540 -0.46 -1.62 27.71
C LEU A 540 -1.89 -1.28 28.08
N ASP A 541 -2.77 -1.19 27.10
CA ASP A 541 -4.20 -0.97 27.34
C ASP A 541 -4.87 -2.33 27.32
N VAL A 542 -5.27 -2.79 28.52
CA VAL A 542 -5.83 -4.14 28.74
C VAL A 542 -7.33 -4.02 28.95
N THR A 543 -8.10 -4.35 27.93
CA THR A 543 -9.56 -4.32 27.97
C THR A 543 -10.09 -5.70 28.36
N LEU A 544 -10.89 -5.77 29.43
CA LEU A 544 -11.61 -6.98 29.79
C LEU A 544 -12.88 -7.06 28.95
N ALA A 545 -12.88 -7.94 27.94
CA ALA A 545 -13.97 -8.08 26.98
C ALA A 545 -15.07 -9.03 27.46
N ALA A 546 -14.70 -10.12 28.13
CA ALA A 546 -15.65 -11.11 28.65
C ALA A 546 -15.16 -11.81 29.92
N ALA A 547 -16.12 -12.36 30.66
CA ALA A 547 -15.93 -13.29 31.76
C ALA A 547 -16.96 -14.41 31.64
N GLY A 548 -16.63 -15.49 30.93
CA GLY A 548 -17.49 -16.67 30.71
C GLY A 548 -17.49 -17.68 31.86
N ALA A 549 -16.52 -17.58 32.77
CA ALA A 549 -16.36 -18.58 33.81
C ALA A 549 -17.47 -18.57 34.85
N SER A 550 -18.05 -19.74 35.13
CA SER A 550 -19.00 -19.92 36.24
C SER A 550 -18.39 -19.87 37.64
N LYS A 551 -17.09 -19.57 37.75
CA LYS A 551 -16.34 -19.49 39.02
C LYS A 551 -15.51 -18.20 39.11
N PRO A 552 -15.14 -17.76 40.33
CA PRO A 552 -14.31 -16.57 40.49
C PRO A 552 -12.90 -16.77 39.91
N LEU A 553 -12.49 -15.87 39.01
CA LEU A 553 -11.16 -15.85 38.38
C LEU A 553 -10.47 -14.50 38.60
N GLY A 554 -9.16 -14.55 38.84
CA GLY A 554 -8.28 -13.37 38.77
C GLY A 554 -7.43 -13.39 37.49
N VAL A 555 -6.89 -12.24 37.11
CA VAL A 555 -6.01 -12.05 35.94
C VAL A 555 -4.71 -11.37 36.38
N GLY A 556 -3.58 -11.92 35.95
CA GLY A 556 -2.26 -11.33 36.15
C GLY A 556 -1.47 -11.26 34.85
N LEU A 557 -0.49 -10.35 34.83
CA LEU A 557 0.51 -10.24 33.77
C LEU A 557 1.89 -10.48 34.38
N ARG A 558 2.61 -11.50 33.91
CA ARG A 558 4.06 -11.65 34.13
C ARG A 558 4.79 -11.11 32.90
N ILE A 559 5.72 -10.18 33.09
CA ILE A 559 6.61 -9.74 32.00
C ILE A 559 7.90 -10.54 32.09
N THR A 560 8.10 -11.45 31.13
CA THR A 560 9.23 -12.37 31.12
C THR A 560 10.48 -11.73 30.49
N GLY A 561 11.67 -12.22 30.86
CA GLY A 561 12.92 -11.78 30.25
C GLY A 561 13.46 -10.42 30.70
N ILE A 562 12.82 -9.76 31.66
CA ILE A 562 13.26 -8.46 32.23
C ILE A 562 13.42 -8.53 33.75
N ASN A 563 14.18 -7.59 34.32
CA ASN A 563 14.34 -7.45 35.77
C ASN A 563 13.50 -6.30 36.31
N LYS A 564 13.09 -6.38 37.59
CA LYS A 564 12.43 -5.25 38.28
C LYS A 564 13.24 -3.95 38.25
N SER A 565 14.58 -4.04 38.21
CA SER A 565 15.47 -2.87 38.10
C SER A 565 15.39 -2.14 36.77
N ASP A 566 14.88 -2.78 35.72
CA ASP A 566 14.70 -2.18 34.40
C ASP A 566 13.47 -1.26 34.35
N ILE A 567 12.61 -1.36 35.38
CA ILE A 567 11.40 -0.55 35.56
C ILE A 567 11.66 0.51 36.62
N ARG A 568 11.50 1.78 36.23
CA ARG A 568 11.55 2.92 37.14
C ARG A 568 10.28 2.99 37.99
N GLU A 569 9.13 2.88 37.33
CA GLU A 569 7.82 3.04 37.95
C GLU A 569 6.74 2.35 37.09
N VAL A 570 5.68 1.87 37.74
CA VAL A 570 4.43 1.48 37.08
C VAL A 570 3.33 2.43 37.55
N LYS A 571 2.54 2.91 36.60
CA LYS A 571 1.34 3.72 36.83
C LYS A 571 0.15 3.05 36.18
N THR A 572 -1.04 3.44 36.61
CA THR A 572 -2.30 2.91 36.09
C THR A 572 -3.20 4.05 35.63
N GLY A 573 -4.11 3.75 34.69
CA GLY A 573 -5.05 4.69 34.09
C GLY A 573 -6.29 3.98 33.53
N GLY A 574 -7.08 4.68 32.72
CA GLY A 574 -8.36 4.17 32.20
C GLY A 574 -9.42 3.99 33.29
N ASP A 575 -10.06 2.83 33.35
CA ASP A 575 -11.06 2.43 34.33
C ASP A 575 -10.44 1.85 35.62
N ASP A 576 -9.27 2.36 36.02
CA ASP A 576 -8.41 1.85 37.08
C ASP A 576 -9.13 1.49 38.39
N SER A 577 -10.05 2.34 38.85
CA SER A 577 -10.83 2.14 40.07
C SER A 577 -11.57 0.80 40.09
N ARG A 578 -12.18 0.37 38.97
CA ARG A 578 -12.93 -0.90 38.91
C ARG A 578 -12.01 -2.10 39.03
N PHE A 579 -10.88 -2.06 38.32
CA PHE A 579 -9.87 -3.11 38.38
C PHE A 579 -9.24 -3.19 39.77
N GLN A 580 -8.90 -2.04 40.36
CA GLN A 580 -8.33 -1.99 41.71
C GLN A 580 -9.31 -2.44 42.80
N GLU A 581 -10.59 -2.07 42.69
CA GLU A 581 -11.64 -2.52 43.62
C GLU A 581 -11.83 -4.03 43.59
N SER A 582 -11.60 -4.69 42.45
CA SER A 582 -11.71 -6.15 42.33
C SER A 582 -10.74 -6.91 43.26
N PHE A 583 -9.62 -6.30 43.66
CA PHE A 583 -8.67 -6.89 44.62
C PHE A 583 -9.19 -6.92 46.06
N ASN A 584 -10.27 -6.20 46.38
CA ASN A 584 -10.93 -6.26 47.69
C ASN A 584 -11.85 -7.48 47.83
N SER A 585 -12.10 -8.21 46.73
CA SER A 585 -12.87 -9.44 46.72
C SER A 585 -12.28 -10.48 47.69
N SER A 586 -13.13 -11.23 48.38
CA SER A 586 -12.71 -12.40 49.15
C SER A 586 -12.10 -13.51 48.29
N TYR A 587 -12.28 -13.44 46.97
CA TYR A 587 -11.75 -14.38 46.00
C TYR A 587 -10.39 -13.96 45.41
N ASN A 588 -9.90 -12.75 45.70
CA ASN A 588 -8.61 -12.27 45.22
C ASN A 588 -7.47 -13.24 45.59
N LYS A 589 -6.61 -13.55 44.61
CA LYS A 589 -5.45 -14.45 44.74
C LYS A 589 -4.09 -13.75 44.61
N PHE A 590 -4.08 -12.43 44.50
CA PHE A 590 -2.87 -11.63 44.38
C PHE A 590 -2.50 -10.94 45.68
N ARG A 591 -1.19 -10.88 45.98
CA ARG A 591 -0.64 -9.97 46.99
C ARG A 591 -0.43 -8.59 46.37
N TYR A 592 -1.53 -7.95 46.00
CA TYR A 592 -1.53 -6.68 45.28
C TYR A 592 -1.01 -5.53 46.14
N ASN A 593 0.01 -4.82 45.64
CA ASN A 593 0.57 -3.64 46.26
C ASN A 593 0.10 -2.39 45.51
N ASN A 594 -0.76 -1.58 46.14
CA ASN A 594 -1.33 -0.38 45.53
C ASN A 594 -0.36 0.82 45.40
N VAL A 595 0.89 0.68 45.87
CA VAL A 595 1.94 1.70 45.69
C VAL A 595 2.80 1.36 44.48
N THR A 596 3.18 0.10 44.31
CA THR A 596 4.03 -0.34 43.20
C THR A 596 3.25 -0.89 42.01
N TYR A 597 1.96 -1.18 42.19
CA TYR A 597 1.07 -1.86 41.25
C TYR A 597 1.54 -3.27 40.86
N MET A 598 2.49 -3.83 41.59
CA MET A 598 3.04 -5.17 41.38
C MET A 598 2.62 -6.12 42.49
N GLU A 599 2.80 -7.41 42.25
CA GLU A 599 2.67 -8.43 43.29
C GLU A 599 3.89 -8.45 44.24
N ASP A 600 3.62 -8.38 45.53
CA ASP A 600 4.64 -8.45 46.57
C ASP A 600 5.24 -9.86 46.69
N SER A 601 6.53 -9.93 47.00
CA SER A 601 7.30 -11.17 47.23
C SER A 601 7.56 -12.05 46.00
N ASP A 602 7.10 -11.68 44.80
CA ASP A 602 7.56 -12.33 43.55
C ASP A 602 8.89 -11.70 43.09
N PRO A 603 9.92 -12.48 42.73
CA PRO A 603 11.15 -11.93 42.14
C PRO A 603 10.96 -11.39 40.72
N SER A 604 9.96 -11.86 39.99
CA SER A 604 9.64 -11.48 38.61
C SER A 604 8.78 -10.22 38.58
N VAL A 605 8.71 -9.57 37.41
CA VAL A 605 7.74 -8.49 37.18
C VAL A 605 6.36 -9.11 37.00
N VAL A 606 5.56 -9.12 38.07
CA VAL A 606 4.17 -9.56 38.05
C VAL A 606 3.27 -8.37 38.39
N ILE A 607 2.37 -8.04 37.47
CA ILE A 607 1.40 -6.96 37.58
C ILE A 607 0.01 -7.60 37.65
N PRO A 608 -0.63 -7.62 38.83
CA PRO A 608 -2.03 -8.04 38.93
C PRO A 608 -2.92 -7.08 38.12
N ILE A 609 -3.79 -7.65 37.27
CA ILE A 609 -4.74 -6.89 36.43
C ILE A 609 -6.10 -6.83 37.11
N ALA A 610 -6.67 -7.99 37.45
CA ALA A 610 -7.95 -8.09 38.16
C ALA A 610 -7.87 -9.15 39.28
N GLY A 611 -8.35 -8.81 40.47
CA GLY A 611 -8.47 -9.76 41.59
C GLY A 611 -9.66 -10.70 41.44
N GLU A 612 -10.73 -10.22 40.79
CA GLU A 612 -11.93 -10.99 40.47
C GLU A 612 -12.62 -10.34 39.25
N VAL A 613 -12.69 -11.05 38.13
CA VAL A 613 -13.10 -10.48 36.82
C VAL A 613 -14.57 -10.05 36.77
N HIS A 614 -15.49 -10.74 37.46
CA HIS A 614 -16.91 -10.41 37.46
C HIS A 614 -17.20 -9.08 38.16
N ASN A 615 -16.47 -8.78 39.24
CA ASN A 615 -16.54 -7.51 39.95
C ASN A 615 -16.14 -6.32 39.05
N VAL A 616 -15.24 -6.51 38.09
CA VAL A 616 -14.88 -5.48 37.10
C VAL A 616 -16.07 -5.14 36.20
N PHE A 617 -16.96 -6.09 35.92
CA PHE A 617 -18.24 -5.82 35.26
C PHE A 617 -19.33 -5.34 36.24
N GLY A 618 -19.11 -5.49 37.54
CA GLY A 618 -20.07 -5.13 38.59
C GLY A 618 -21.16 -6.18 38.80
N VAL A 619 -20.86 -7.45 38.51
CA VAL A 619 -21.77 -8.59 38.70
C VAL A 619 -21.22 -9.56 39.73
N GLU A 620 -22.07 -10.47 40.22
CA GLU A 620 -21.65 -11.47 41.21
C GLU A 620 -20.67 -12.48 40.58
N PRO A 621 -19.68 -12.98 41.34
CA PRO A 621 -18.74 -13.97 40.83
C PRO A 621 -19.42 -15.22 40.27
N GLY A 622 -19.09 -15.57 39.02
CA GLY A 622 -19.64 -16.73 38.30
C GLY A 622 -20.84 -16.44 37.41
N GLU A 623 -21.31 -15.19 37.32
CA GLU A 623 -22.30 -14.77 36.33
C GLU A 623 -21.64 -14.52 34.98
N MET A 624 -21.97 -15.30 33.95
CA MET A 624 -21.42 -15.15 32.59
C MET A 624 -21.66 -13.76 32.01
N VAL A 625 -20.60 -13.11 31.51
CA VAL A 625 -20.64 -11.77 30.93
C VAL A 625 -20.08 -11.79 29.51
N ASN A 626 -20.84 -11.22 28.57
CA ASN A 626 -20.45 -11.03 27.17
C ASN A 626 -20.12 -12.31 26.39
N THR A 627 -20.65 -13.47 26.76
CA THR A 627 -20.43 -14.74 26.01
C THR A 627 -21.62 -15.16 25.15
N GLY A 628 -22.61 -14.28 24.98
CA GLY A 628 -23.89 -14.60 24.30
C GLY A 628 -24.91 -15.33 25.19
N ILE A 629 -24.47 -15.80 26.37
CA ILE A 629 -25.31 -16.28 27.47
C ILE A 629 -25.01 -15.41 28.71
N GLY A 630 -25.97 -15.30 29.62
CA GLY A 630 -25.84 -14.47 30.83
C GLY A 630 -26.15 -13.01 30.55
N VAL A 631 -25.27 -12.11 30.97
CA VAL A 631 -25.48 -10.66 30.87
C VAL A 631 -24.57 -10.01 29.83
N THR A 632 -25.07 -8.98 29.15
CA THR A 632 -24.25 -8.09 28.33
C THR A 632 -23.87 -6.87 29.16
N ALA A 633 -22.58 -6.56 29.22
CA ALA A 633 -22.04 -5.42 29.97
C ALA A 633 -21.06 -4.60 29.13
N LYS A 634 -20.87 -3.34 29.51
CA LYS A 634 -19.83 -2.48 28.94
C LYS A 634 -18.45 -3.07 29.24
N GLU A 635 -17.57 -3.09 28.25
CA GLU A 635 -16.16 -3.42 28.42
C GLU A 635 -15.42 -2.28 29.16
N TYR A 636 -14.37 -2.62 29.89
CA TYR A 636 -13.56 -1.70 30.69
C TYR A 636 -12.08 -1.91 30.41
N THR A 637 -11.31 -0.82 30.37
CA THR A 637 -9.89 -0.84 30.00
C THR A 637 -9.01 -0.41 31.17
N TYR A 638 -8.00 -1.22 31.46
CA TYR A 638 -6.96 -0.92 32.44
C TYR A 638 -5.67 -0.55 31.73
N GLU A 639 -5.26 0.72 31.82
CA GLU A 639 -4.01 1.18 31.24
C GLU A 639 -2.87 0.88 32.21
N VAL A 640 -1.89 0.08 31.78
CA VAL A 640 -0.66 -0.21 32.53
C VAL A 640 0.50 0.55 31.91
N ILE A 641 0.97 1.59 32.59
CA ILE A 641 2.01 2.50 32.09
C ILE A 641 3.33 2.19 32.80
N ILE A 642 4.28 1.63 32.05
CA ILE A 642 5.59 1.18 32.55
C ILE A 642 6.66 2.17 32.12
N GLU A 643 7.23 2.86 33.11
CA GLU A 643 8.29 3.85 32.92
C GLU A 643 9.66 3.16 33.04
N LEU A 644 10.52 3.31 32.03
CA LEU A 644 11.79 2.57 31.96
C LEU A 644 12.89 3.21 32.80
N THR A 645 13.80 2.41 33.38
CA THR A 645 15.01 2.95 34.02
C THR A 645 15.97 3.52 32.97
N ASP A 646 16.19 2.79 31.87
CA ASP A 646 16.98 3.26 30.73
C ASP A 646 16.08 4.06 29.76
N GLN A 647 16.36 5.36 29.64
CA GLN A 647 15.61 6.32 28.84
C GLN A 647 16.27 6.62 27.49
N THR A 648 17.23 5.78 27.05
CA THR A 648 18.02 5.96 25.82
C THR A 648 17.77 4.87 24.78
N ARG A 649 16.89 3.91 25.05
CA ARG A 649 16.61 2.79 24.15
C ARG A 649 15.76 3.21 22.95
N THR A 650 16.16 2.80 21.75
CA THR A 650 15.31 2.90 20.55
C THR A 650 14.55 1.60 20.25
N GLU A 651 15.07 0.45 20.69
CA GLU A 651 14.37 -0.82 20.66
C GLU A 651 13.53 -1.03 21.93
N PRO A 652 12.29 -1.56 21.81
CA PRO A 652 11.47 -1.95 22.95
C PRO A 652 12.24 -2.77 23.99
N LEU A 653 11.97 -2.54 25.28
CA LEU A 653 12.54 -3.37 26.35
C LEU A 653 11.97 -4.79 26.32
N PHE A 654 10.69 -4.89 25.99
CA PHE A 654 9.93 -6.12 25.82
C PHE A 654 8.90 -5.91 24.70
N SER A 655 8.38 -7.02 24.15
CA SER A 655 7.31 -7.04 23.14
C SER A 655 6.19 -8.00 23.58
N LYS A 656 5.18 -8.25 22.73
CA LYS A 656 4.16 -9.28 22.96
C LYS A 656 4.72 -10.63 23.42
N ASP A 657 5.88 -11.01 22.90
CA ASP A 657 6.56 -12.29 23.21
C ASP A 657 7.04 -12.39 24.66
N ASN A 658 6.98 -11.29 25.42
CA ASN A 658 7.29 -11.25 26.83
C ASN A 658 6.05 -11.16 27.73
N LEU A 659 4.87 -10.94 27.15
CA LEU A 659 3.63 -10.67 27.88
C LEU A 659 2.89 -11.97 28.20
N ASP A 660 3.25 -12.54 29.34
CA ASP A 660 2.61 -13.74 29.90
C ASP A 660 1.40 -13.35 30.75
N PHE A 661 0.30 -13.06 30.07
CA PHE A 661 -1.01 -12.96 30.72
C PHE A 661 -1.45 -14.36 31.18
N PHE A 662 -2.02 -14.42 32.38
CA PHE A 662 -2.53 -15.65 32.96
C PHE A 662 -3.78 -15.40 33.79
N ILE A 663 -4.65 -16.40 33.84
CA ILE A 663 -5.76 -16.43 34.80
C ILE A 663 -5.38 -17.27 36.02
N CYS A 664 -5.98 -16.96 37.17
CA CYS A 664 -5.74 -17.71 38.39
C CYS A 664 -6.99 -17.88 39.27
N TYR A 665 -7.01 -18.96 40.05
CA TYR A 665 -8.13 -19.29 40.94
C TYR A 665 -7.72 -20.25 42.05
N GLN A 666 -8.65 -20.44 42.99
CA GLN A 666 -8.53 -21.44 44.04
C GLN A 666 -8.85 -22.83 43.50
N TYR A 667 -7.85 -23.71 43.36
CA TYR A 667 -8.12 -25.12 43.06
C TYR A 667 -8.21 -25.94 44.34
N LYS A 668 -9.40 -26.48 44.62
CA LYS A 668 -9.68 -27.24 45.85
C LYS A 668 -9.21 -26.45 47.09
N SER A 669 -8.59 -27.12 48.06
CA SER A 669 -8.05 -26.50 49.28
C SER A 669 -6.55 -26.21 49.20
N MET A 670 -5.98 -26.02 48.00
CA MET A 670 -4.55 -25.75 47.84
C MET A 670 -4.16 -24.38 48.39
N GLU A 671 -2.97 -24.26 48.98
CA GLU A 671 -2.47 -22.96 49.45
C GLU A 671 -2.05 -22.06 48.28
N GLN A 672 -1.39 -22.63 47.28
CA GLN A 672 -1.02 -21.95 46.04
C GLN A 672 -2.25 -21.82 45.11
N ARG A 673 -2.33 -20.69 44.39
CA ARG A 673 -3.35 -20.50 43.35
C ARG A 673 -3.01 -21.33 42.12
N MET A 674 -4.03 -21.85 41.45
CA MET A 674 -3.84 -22.42 40.10
C MET A 674 -3.56 -21.29 39.14
N GLU A 675 -2.68 -21.50 38.17
CA GLU A 675 -2.40 -20.55 37.10
C GLU A 675 -2.51 -21.24 35.74
N VAL A 676 -3.14 -20.54 34.78
CA VAL A 676 -3.25 -20.97 33.39
C VAL A 676 -2.57 -19.93 32.52
N HIS A 677 -1.48 -20.37 31.87
CA HIS A 677 -0.62 -19.55 31.03
C HIS A 677 -0.75 -19.98 29.57
N LEU A 678 -0.37 -19.10 28.65
CA LEU A 678 -0.20 -19.47 27.24
C LEU A 678 0.93 -20.50 27.13
N TYR A 679 0.79 -21.39 26.14
CA TYR A 679 1.72 -22.49 25.91
C TYR A 679 3.18 -22.02 25.80
N GLU A 680 3.42 -20.89 25.13
CA GLU A 680 4.76 -20.31 24.96
C GLU A 680 5.47 -19.94 26.28
N PHE A 681 4.72 -19.75 27.38
CA PHE A 681 5.27 -19.36 28.68
C PHE A 681 5.39 -20.50 29.69
N TRP A 682 4.96 -21.71 29.34
CA TRP A 682 5.01 -22.86 30.27
C TRP A 682 6.42 -23.17 30.76
N GLY A 683 7.45 -22.91 29.94
CA GLY A 683 8.86 -23.09 30.31
C GLY A 683 9.32 -22.20 31.47
N TYR A 684 8.62 -21.09 31.76
CA TYR A 684 8.90 -20.22 32.89
C TYR A 684 8.28 -20.73 34.21
N GLY A 685 7.41 -21.73 34.15
CA GLY A 685 6.70 -22.27 35.32
C GLY A 685 5.68 -21.29 35.90
N ALA A 686 5.16 -21.62 37.09
CA ALA A 686 4.26 -20.76 37.85
C ALA A 686 4.99 -19.52 38.41
N THR A 687 4.23 -18.49 38.75
CA THR A 687 4.71 -17.39 39.62
C THR A 687 4.97 -17.89 41.05
N ALA A 688 5.59 -17.06 41.90
CA ALA A 688 5.99 -17.45 43.25
C ALA A 688 4.82 -17.89 44.16
N ALA A 689 3.62 -17.36 43.92
CA ALA A 689 2.40 -17.69 44.66
C ALA A 689 1.52 -18.76 43.98
N GLY A 690 1.91 -19.19 42.78
CA GLY A 690 1.13 -20.06 41.91
C GLY A 690 1.58 -21.51 41.84
N THR A 691 0.78 -22.31 41.13
CA THR A 691 1.09 -23.66 40.68
C THR A 691 0.46 -23.90 39.32
N ILE A 692 1.19 -24.57 38.43
CA ILE A 692 0.74 -24.98 37.09
C ILE A 692 0.49 -26.49 37.01
N GLN A 693 0.51 -27.21 38.14
CA GLN A 693 0.37 -28.67 38.19
C GLN A 693 1.25 -29.38 37.13
N GLN A 694 2.56 -29.26 37.24
CA GLN A 694 3.52 -29.72 36.20
C GLN A 694 3.23 -31.14 35.68
N GLU A 695 2.91 -32.10 36.56
CA GLU A 695 2.60 -33.47 36.15
C GLU A 695 1.37 -33.56 35.23
N ASN A 696 0.35 -32.73 35.46
CA ASN A 696 -0.82 -32.63 34.58
C ASN A 696 -0.47 -31.96 33.26
N LEU A 697 0.36 -30.93 33.29
CA LEU A 697 0.84 -30.23 32.11
C LEU A 697 1.65 -31.15 31.19
N ASP A 698 2.56 -31.94 31.77
CA ASP A 698 3.35 -32.95 31.04
C ASP A 698 2.47 -34.02 30.39
N LEU A 699 1.36 -34.40 31.05
CA LEU A 699 0.39 -35.36 30.49
C LEU A 699 -0.51 -34.74 29.41
N ALA A 700 -0.78 -33.44 29.49
CA ALA A 700 -1.54 -32.70 28.48
C ALA A 700 -0.78 -32.58 27.16
N GLY A 701 0.56 -32.63 27.20
CA GLY A 701 1.38 -32.55 26.00
C GLY A 701 1.29 -31.16 25.37
N ASN A 702 0.78 -31.09 24.13
CA ASN A 702 0.64 -29.82 23.39
C ASN A 702 -0.80 -29.26 23.37
N ASN A 703 -1.68 -29.79 24.23
CA ASN A 703 -3.01 -29.20 24.40
C ASN A 703 -2.85 -27.83 25.08
N THR A 704 -3.61 -26.83 24.63
CA THR A 704 -3.58 -25.49 25.24
C THR A 704 -4.90 -25.13 25.90
N TRP A 705 -4.82 -24.30 26.94
CA TRP A 705 -5.94 -23.66 27.64
C TRP A 705 -5.93 -22.14 27.45
N ALA A 706 -5.01 -21.61 26.63
CA ALA A 706 -5.00 -20.20 26.28
C ALA A 706 -4.35 -19.98 24.91
N ILE A 707 -4.90 -19.04 24.13
CA ILE A 707 -4.33 -18.59 22.86
C ILE A 707 -4.39 -17.06 22.77
N CYS A 708 -3.56 -16.48 21.90
CA CYS A 708 -3.51 -15.04 21.65
C CYS A 708 -3.66 -14.80 20.14
N VAL A 709 -4.75 -14.15 19.74
CA VAL A 709 -5.16 -13.97 18.34
C VAL A 709 -5.15 -12.47 17.99
N PRO A 710 -4.63 -12.04 16.81
CA PRO A 710 -4.62 -10.63 16.44
C PRO A 710 -5.99 -10.07 16.02
N TYR A 711 -6.05 -8.75 15.84
CA TYR A 711 -7.15 -7.97 15.25
C TYR A 711 -8.48 -7.96 16.02
N GLY A 712 -8.45 -8.03 17.36
CA GLY A 712 -9.69 -7.94 18.15
C GLY A 712 -10.62 -9.13 17.91
N PHE A 713 -10.07 -10.33 17.99
CA PHE A 713 -10.68 -11.63 17.71
C PHE A 713 -12.12 -11.77 18.22
N ARG A 714 -12.99 -12.32 17.37
CA ARG A 714 -14.39 -12.63 17.69
C ARG A 714 -14.46 -14.00 18.34
N TYR A 715 -14.39 -14.02 19.66
CA TYR A 715 -14.30 -15.26 20.42
C TYR A 715 -15.60 -16.09 20.34
N PRO A 716 -15.52 -17.42 20.52
CA PRO A 716 -16.70 -18.28 20.53
C PRO A 716 -17.71 -17.91 21.62
N LYS A 717 -19.01 -18.07 21.31
CA LYS A 717 -20.07 -17.97 22.32
C LYS A 717 -19.97 -19.10 23.35
N GLU A 718 -20.57 -18.88 24.51
CA GLU A 718 -20.67 -19.86 25.60
C GLU A 718 -21.09 -21.25 25.08
N THR A 719 -20.37 -22.28 25.50
CA THR A 719 -20.53 -23.70 25.11
C THR A 719 -20.20 -24.04 23.65
N ILE A 720 -19.88 -23.05 22.81
CA ILE A 720 -19.51 -23.29 21.42
C ILE A 720 -18.01 -23.50 21.33
N ASN A 721 -17.62 -24.74 21.11
CA ASN A 721 -16.21 -25.08 20.94
C ASN A 721 -15.58 -24.30 19.77
N VAL A 722 -14.32 -23.90 19.94
CA VAL A 722 -13.52 -23.22 18.92
C VAL A 722 -13.52 -24.00 17.60
N SER A 723 -13.49 -25.34 17.64
CA SER A 723 -13.46 -26.13 16.42
C SER A 723 -13.99 -27.56 16.62
N ARG A 724 -14.61 -28.14 15.60
CA ARG A 724 -15.16 -29.51 15.67
C ARG A 724 -14.87 -30.30 14.42
N THR A 725 -14.46 -31.56 14.60
CA THR A 725 -14.25 -32.50 13.48
C THR A 725 -15.53 -33.19 13.03
N ASP A 726 -16.51 -33.36 13.92
CA ASP A 726 -17.73 -34.12 13.67
C ASP A 726 -18.80 -33.30 12.95
N ILE A 727 -18.95 -32.03 13.35
CA ILE A 727 -19.89 -31.06 12.78
C ILE A 727 -19.19 -29.69 12.74
N PRO A 728 -18.37 -29.40 11.71
CA PRO A 728 -17.58 -28.17 11.65
C PRO A 728 -18.42 -26.89 11.73
N GLU A 729 -19.61 -26.88 11.13
CA GLU A 729 -20.51 -25.72 11.10
C GLU A 729 -21.12 -25.39 12.48
N ALA A 730 -21.07 -26.35 13.42
CA ALA A 730 -21.49 -26.15 14.80
C ALA A 730 -20.36 -25.65 15.72
N SER A 731 -19.18 -25.37 15.16
CA SER A 731 -18.05 -24.74 15.87
C SER A 731 -17.89 -23.27 15.47
N ALA A 732 -17.11 -22.52 16.23
CA ALA A 732 -16.83 -21.12 15.91
C ALA A 732 -15.88 -20.97 14.72
N TYR A 733 -14.84 -21.81 14.65
CA TYR A 733 -13.76 -21.74 13.66
C TYR A 733 -13.41 -23.13 13.11
N PRO A 734 -14.06 -23.56 12.03
CA PRO A 734 -13.82 -24.86 11.40
C PRO A 734 -12.36 -25.12 11.02
N GLU A 735 -11.65 -24.07 10.60
CA GLU A 735 -10.28 -24.18 10.05
C GLU A 735 -9.19 -24.29 11.11
N PHE A 736 -9.50 -23.94 12.37
CA PHE A 736 -8.56 -24.00 13.49
C PHE A 736 -7.91 -25.38 13.65
N ILE A 737 -8.67 -26.47 13.43
CA ILE A 737 -8.14 -27.85 13.49
C ILE A 737 -7.04 -28.08 12.45
N TYR A 738 -7.20 -27.56 11.23
CA TYR A 738 -6.24 -27.80 10.16
C TYR A 738 -4.94 -27.02 10.40
N TRP A 739 -5.04 -25.77 10.85
CA TRP A 739 -3.88 -25.02 11.31
C TRP A 739 -3.20 -25.73 12.49
N ALA A 740 -3.96 -26.22 13.45
CA ALA A 740 -3.39 -26.91 14.61
C ALA A 740 -2.67 -28.24 14.26
N GLN A 741 -3.06 -28.88 13.15
CA GLN A 741 -2.44 -30.10 12.62
C GLN A 741 -1.20 -29.83 11.74
N ASP A 742 -1.15 -28.66 11.09
CA ASP A 742 -0.01 -28.17 10.32
C ASP A 742 0.05 -26.65 10.45
N ARG A 743 1.01 -26.16 11.25
CA ARG A 743 1.12 -24.72 11.58
C ARG A 743 1.42 -23.82 10.38
N THR A 744 1.68 -24.39 9.20
CA THR A 744 1.97 -23.67 7.96
C THR A 744 0.76 -23.52 7.04
N GLN A 745 -0.36 -24.15 7.36
CA GLN A 745 -1.62 -24.10 6.60
C GLN A 745 -2.69 -23.34 7.40
N TYR A 746 -3.67 -22.73 6.71
CA TYR A 746 -4.80 -22.02 7.35
C TYR A 746 -4.37 -21.01 8.41
N THR A 747 -3.27 -20.29 8.18
CA THR A 747 -2.67 -19.37 9.16
C THR A 747 -3.55 -18.15 9.47
N GLU A 748 -4.59 -17.93 8.66
CA GLU A 748 -5.61 -16.88 8.78
C GLU A 748 -6.98 -17.42 9.26
N TRP A 749 -7.03 -18.62 9.84
CA TRP A 749 -8.27 -19.27 10.30
C TRP A 749 -9.18 -18.37 11.14
N TYR A 750 -8.62 -17.43 11.89
CA TYR A 750 -9.34 -16.50 12.77
C TYR A 750 -10.13 -15.42 12.02
N GLU A 751 -9.87 -15.24 10.72
CA GLU A 751 -10.64 -14.35 9.83
C GLU A 751 -11.86 -15.04 9.21
N HIS A 752 -12.03 -16.35 9.45
CA HIS A 752 -13.09 -17.17 8.86
C HIS A 752 -14.01 -17.81 9.91
N PRO A 753 -14.71 -17.01 10.75
CA PRO A 753 -15.66 -17.55 11.72
C PRO A 753 -16.93 -18.08 11.07
N VAL A 754 -17.62 -18.97 11.78
CA VAL A 754 -19.06 -19.17 11.60
C VAL A 754 -19.78 -18.04 12.35
N GLU A 755 -20.31 -17.07 11.59
CA GLU A 755 -20.88 -15.81 12.10
C GLU A 755 -21.87 -15.95 13.26
N GLU A 756 -22.73 -16.97 13.24
CA GLU A 756 -23.73 -17.19 14.28
C GLU A 756 -23.16 -17.75 15.60
N ASN A 757 -21.93 -18.26 15.58
CA ASN A 757 -21.29 -18.98 16.67
C ASN A 757 -20.26 -18.15 17.46
N VAL A 758 -19.89 -16.98 16.94
CA VAL A 758 -18.96 -16.04 17.59
C VAL A 758 -19.70 -14.87 18.24
N TYR A 759 -19.07 -14.25 19.23
CA TYR A 759 -19.53 -13.03 19.88
C TYR A 759 -18.61 -11.86 19.46
N ARG A 760 -19.17 -10.64 19.51
CA ARG A 760 -18.64 -9.37 18.96
C ARG A 760 -19.11 -9.05 17.54
#